data_AF-A0A433TME3-F1
#
_entry.id   AF-A0A433TME3-F1
#
_cell.length_a   1.000
_cell.length_b   1.000
_cell.length_c   1.000
_cell.angle_alpha   90.00
_cell.angle_beta   90.00
_cell.angle_gamma   90.00
#
_symmetry.space_group_name_H-M   'P 1'
#
loop_
_entity.id
_entity.type
_entity.pdbx_description
1 polymer ?
#
loop_
_entity_poly.entity_id
_entity_poly.type
_entity_poly.pdbx_seq_one_letter_code
_entity_poly.pdbx_strand_id
1 'polypeptide(L)'
;RAGPGWPSTYRAAQNIPFPEPRDACGPHIAEFVEDLAQGVGCPTEQILVPLLPCIGGLLGTNTSIQVHRAWSEPPVVWTMVGAAPGSRRSAVIRLLLAPILALQAHKKAQPQPTQASNNSDVVDNGLSNASLDRALYSGTRISLGALTEVLHRNSGHAFSLTENVENLHEMLGLTQLPTAAVSGASAVNSSSRLVSVMEDLYEGLPLVAVEDGQVTTIQGSNFCHGGFSSPEYMVALMLKYPGWLSSRLLISCPQADSMKAGFGQVKSDLDLPELGELFSILLDQHSHKNTKYSFSPEAVHELNTFFDEEWSTVFNQLDQNEHEGIIVKSMGQIVRLCGILKALENSILQVYATKSGKSYNWNWVISPDTVKNGVTLGKYFLEQKLAMTFMVSTGFFNQAENSQSNSMNGRNGNGGSQSDDNDHINNGTTLPHTATSDSVESISFPPSQASGNADSPGGHAQAPLNFPSFSLPPSRMNRSGSRSQELNLSQLPYGSSMPPEAQYALPKQIGDVDFATLPVTMTTAEEDVSEMMQAVDFVHFSKTQFVGVHGRRIKRLMECYDDGHGVSATTAAQKSITPPVHIEGTNNRHPAWASALFFQKVAELGLGSAEQNRHPTNKKVCWRFKRKPVNQLSDQDFKLLQYLRVEMDKYSQFGSGPFNPSDMVNSGLLTVPPSTSPGPQPHQLAALAAGSSNALNESNDDSSSESNSQSKDQFGVNIKSEIY
;
A
#
# COMPACT_ATOMS: atom_id res chain seq x y z
N ARG A 1 -1.25 -2.64 -25.40
CA ARG A 1 -1.28 -4.01 -25.98
C ARG A 1 -0.04 -4.78 -25.57
N ALA A 2 -0.18 -6.06 -25.20
CA ALA A 2 0.87 -6.86 -24.57
C ALA A 2 1.89 -7.47 -25.56
N GLY A 3 1.58 -7.57 -26.86
CA GLY A 3 2.42 -8.25 -27.88
C GLY A 3 2.02 -9.72 -28.07
N PRO A 4 2.45 -10.41 -29.14
CA PRO A 4 1.85 -11.67 -29.57
C PRO A 4 1.98 -12.85 -28.58
N GLY A 5 2.97 -12.82 -27.67
CA GLY A 5 3.21 -13.88 -26.68
C GLY A 5 2.30 -13.82 -25.44
N TRP A 6 1.49 -12.77 -25.29
CA TRP A 6 0.69 -12.56 -24.07
C TRP A 6 -0.23 -13.74 -23.69
N PRO A 7 -0.86 -14.49 -24.63
CA PRO A 7 -1.74 -15.60 -24.24
C PRO A 7 -0.99 -16.70 -23.49
N SER A 8 0.25 -16.99 -23.89
CA SER A 8 1.10 -17.99 -23.23
C SER A 8 1.50 -17.54 -21.83
N THR A 9 1.85 -16.27 -21.66
CA THR A 9 2.16 -15.66 -20.36
C THR A 9 0.97 -15.70 -19.42
N TYR A 10 -0.23 -15.33 -19.90
CA TYR A 10 -1.45 -15.42 -19.10
C TYR A 10 -1.78 -16.87 -18.72
N ARG A 11 -1.61 -17.81 -19.66
CA ARG A 11 -1.83 -19.24 -19.40
C ARG A 11 -0.87 -19.80 -18.35
N ALA A 12 0.39 -19.36 -18.34
CA ALA A 12 1.34 -19.76 -17.30
C ALA A 12 0.83 -19.38 -15.90
N ALA A 13 0.24 -18.19 -15.78
CA ALA A 13 -0.41 -17.74 -14.55
C ALA A 13 -1.67 -18.58 -14.23
N GLN A 14 -2.54 -18.83 -15.22
CA GLN A 14 -3.72 -19.70 -15.04
C GLN A 14 -3.41 -21.14 -14.59
N ASN A 15 -2.22 -21.64 -14.88
CA ASN A 15 -1.81 -22.98 -14.46
C ASN A 15 -1.57 -23.08 -12.95
N ILE A 16 -1.41 -21.95 -12.24
CA ILE A 16 -1.34 -21.93 -10.79
C ILE A 16 -2.78 -22.09 -10.26
N PRO A 17 -3.10 -23.21 -9.60
CA PRO A 17 -4.45 -23.44 -9.11
C PRO A 17 -4.80 -22.44 -8.01
N PHE A 18 -6.05 -22.01 -7.99
CA PHE A 18 -6.57 -21.31 -6.82
C PHE A 18 -6.55 -22.26 -5.62
N PRO A 19 -6.05 -21.83 -4.43
CA PRO A 19 -6.06 -22.68 -3.24
C PRO A 19 -7.48 -23.10 -2.88
N GLU A 20 -7.60 -24.26 -2.20
CA GLU A 20 -8.89 -24.70 -1.68
C GLU A 20 -9.50 -23.59 -0.79
N PRO A 21 -10.77 -23.19 -0.99
CA PRO A 21 -11.33 -22.02 -0.32
C PRO A 21 -11.22 -22.06 1.20
N ARG A 22 -11.32 -23.25 1.81
CA ARG A 22 -11.18 -23.45 3.26
C ARG A 22 -9.79 -23.08 3.77
N ASP A 23 -8.74 -23.37 2.99
CA ASP A 23 -7.35 -23.04 3.34
C ASP A 23 -7.00 -21.60 2.98
N ALA A 24 -7.73 -21.01 2.04
CA ALA A 24 -7.51 -19.64 1.58
C ALA A 24 -8.14 -18.59 2.51
N CYS A 25 -9.29 -18.90 3.11
CA CYS A 25 -10.05 -17.91 3.89
C CYS A 25 -10.75 -18.48 5.13
N GLY A 26 -10.56 -19.76 5.46
CA GLY A 26 -11.22 -20.40 6.58
C GLY A 26 -12.63 -20.91 6.23
N PRO A 27 -13.20 -21.81 7.06
CA PRO A 27 -14.40 -22.56 6.71
C PRO A 27 -15.64 -21.70 6.51
N HIS A 28 -15.86 -20.69 7.36
CA HIS A 28 -17.05 -19.85 7.29
C HIS A 28 -17.05 -18.92 6.08
N ILE A 29 -15.88 -18.37 5.73
CA ILE A 29 -15.76 -17.53 4.54
C ILE A 29 -15.83 -18.40 3.28
N ALA A 30 -15.20 -19.58 3.29
CA ALA A 30 -15.24 -20.52 2.19
C ALA A 30 -16.68 -20.91 1.82
N GLU A 31 -17.46 -21.40 2.79
CA GLU A 31 -18.86 -21.80 2.58
C GLU A 31 -19.70 -20.65 2.04
N PHE A 32 -19.52 -19.44 2.59
CA PHE A 32 -20.21 -18.24 2.15
C PHE A 32 -19.86 -17.87 0.69
N VAL A 33 -18.57 -17.83 0.35
CA VAL A 33 -18.12 -17.40 -0.99
C VAL A 33 -18.43 -18.47 -2.04
N GLU A 34 -18.33 -19.76 -1.69
CA GLU A 34 -18.71 -20.87 -2.57
C GLU A 34 -20.21 -20.81 -2.93
N ASP A 35 -21.08 -20.50 -1.96
CA ASP A 35 -22.51 -20.34 -2.22
C ASP A 35 -22.79 -19.15 -3.15
N LEU A 36 -22.17 -18.00 -2.91
CA LEU A 36 -22.26 -16.84 -3.81
C LEU A 36 -21.75 -17.18 -5.23
N ALA A 37 -20.62 -17.88 -5.32
CA ALA A 37 -20.00 -18.27 -6.57
C ALA A 37 -20.88 -19.25 -7.34
N GLN A 38 -21.50 -20.20 -6.65
CA GLN A 38 -22.47 -21.14 -7.20
C GLN A 38 -23.74 -20.43 -7.68
N GLY A 39 -24.28 -19.50 -6.88
CA GLY A 39 -25.46 -18.71 -7.26
C GLY A 39 -25.25 -17.89 -8.52
N VAL A 40 -24.06 -17.30 -8.68
CA VAL A 40 -23.66 -16.61 -9.91
C VAL A 40 -23.28 -17.60 -11.01
N GLY A 41 -22.85 -18.81 -10.66
CA GLY A 41 -22.24 -19.83 -11.53
C GLY A 41 -20.92 -19.36 -12.14
N CYS A 42 -20.01 -18.96 -11.26
CA CYS A 42 -18.63 -18.57 -11.57
C CYS A 42 -17.66 -19.24 -10.56
N PRO A 43 -16.35 -19.23 -10.81
CA PRO A 43 -15.33 -19.74 -9.88
C PRO A 43 -15.29 -18.93 -8.58
N THR A 44 -14.97 -19.59 -7.46
CA THR A 44 -14.92 -18.98 -6.12
C THR A 44 -14.05 -17.73 -6.06
N GLU A 45 -12.88 -17.76 -6.71
CA GLU A 45 -11.96 -16.62 -6.74
C GLU A 45 -12.53 -15.40 -7.49
N GLN A 46 -13.46 -15.58 -8.43
CA GLN A 46 -14.15 -14.45 -9.07
C GLN A 46 -15.10 -13.74 -8.12
N ILE A 47 -15.51 -14.35 -7.01
CA ILE A 47 -16.24 -13.69 -5.92
C ILE A 47 -15.28 -13.18 -4.85
N LEU A 48 -14.37 -14.03 -4.35
CA LEU A 48 -13.50 -13.68 -3.23
C LEU A 48 -12.62 -12.46 -3.56
N VAL A 49 -11.95 -12.46 -4.71
CA VAL A 49 -10.94 -11.46 -5.02
C VAL A 49 -11.54 -10.05 -5.19
N PRO A 50 -12.70 -9.87 -5.86
CA PRO A 50 -13.40 -8.59 -5.87
C PRO A 50 -14.10 -8.23 -4.56
N LEU A 51 -14.39 -9.20 -3.68
CA LEU A 51 -14.94 -8.95 -2.35
C LEU A 51 -13.91 -8.31 -1.41
N LEU A 52 -12.63 -8.70 -1.49
CA LEU A 52 -11.55 -8.14 -0.66
C LEU A 52 -11.49 -6.60 -0.61
N PRO A 53 -11.48 -5.86 -1.75
CA PRO A 53 -11.50 -4.39 -1.72
C PRO A 53 -12.82 -3.82 -1.23
N CYS A 54 -13.94 -4.55 -1.34
CA CYS A 54 -15.21 -4.14 -0.74
C CYS A 54 -15.08 -4.09 0.79
N ILE A 55 -14.55 -5.16 1.38
CA ILE A 55 -14.32 -5.26 2.82
C ILE A 55 -13.31 -4.20 3.26
N GLY A 56 -12.13 -4.13 2.62
CA GLY A 56 -11.10 -3.14 2.95
C GLY A 56 -11.60 -1.70 2.88
N GLY A 57 -12.44 -1.41 1.88
CA GLY A 57 -13.19 -0.16 1.78
C GLY A 57 -14.03 0.06 3.04
N LEU A 58 -14.95 -0.84 3.38
CA LEU A 58 -15.85 -0.70 4.54
C LEU A 58 -15.12 -0.47 5.87
N LEU A 59 -13.93 -1.05 6.07
CA LEU A 59 -13.08 -0.82 7.26
C LEU A 59 -12.66 0.65 7.39
N GLY A 60 -12.41 1.34 6.27
CA GLY A 60 -12.13 2.78 6.21
C GLY A 60 -10.79 3.22 6.82
N THR A 61 -10.65 4.53 7.00
CA THR A 61 -9.40 5.22 7.40
C THR A 61 -9.06 5.11 8.88
N ASN A 62 -10.06 4.80 9.72
CA ASN A 62 -9.87 4.67 11.18
C ASN A 62 -9.35 3.29 11.60
N THR A 63 -9.24 2.37 10.65
CA THR A 63 -8.87 0.99 10.91
C THR A 63 -7.40 0.78 10.59
N SER A 64 -6.69 0.13 11.50
CA SER A 64 -5.29 -0.24 11.35
C SER A 64 -5.11 -1.73 11.63
N ILE A 65 -4.20 -2.36 10.88
CA ILE A 65 -3.82 -3.76 11.08
C ILE A 65 -2.40 -3.74 11.63
N GLN A 66 -2.23 -4.05 12.91
CA GLN A 66 -0.95 -3.95 13.60
C GLN A 66 -0.37 -5.34 13.84
N VAL A 67 0.81 -5.59 13.26
CA VAL A 67 1.61 -6.79 13.55
C VAL A 67 2.34 -6.61 14.88
N HIS A 68 3.04 -5.48 15.04
CA HIS A 68 3.70 -5.08 16.28
C HIS A 68 3.81 -3.54 16.37
N ARG A 69 4.40 -3.00 17.45
CA ARG A 69 4.45 -1.55 17.70
C ARG A 69 5.04 -0.72 16.54
N ALA A 70 5.99 -1.26 15.80
CA ALA A 70 6.71 -0.56 14.74
C ALA A 70 6.16 -0.86 13.33
N TRP A 71 5.18 -1.75 13.19
CA TRP A 71 4.63 -2.13 11.90
C TRP A 71 3.11 -2.23 11.95
N SER A 72 2.47 -1.37 11.16
CA SER A 72 1.04 -1.41 10.92
C SER A 72 0.76 -1.13 9.44
N GLU A 73 -0.28 -1.78 8.93
CA GLU A 73 -0.78 -1.61 7.57
C GLU A 73 -2.20 -1.04 7.59
N PRO A 74 -2.56 -0.18 6.62
CA PRO A 74 -3.94 0.22 6.40
C PRO A 74 -4.72 -0.91 5.71
N PRO A 75 -6.05 -1.03 5.87
CA PRO A 75 -6.86 -2.02 5.18
C PRO A 75 -7.12 -1.65 3.71
N VAL A 76 -6.07 -1.25 2.98
CA VAL A 76 -6.14 -0.85 1.57
C VAL A 76 -5.63 -1.97 0.69
N VAL A 77 -6.53 -2.53 -0.12
CA VAL A 77 -6.18 -3.56 -1.11
C VAL A 77 -6.70 -3.18 -2.49
N TRP A 78 -5.88 -3.46 -3.49
CA TRP A 78 -6.23 -3.29 -4.90
C TRP A 78 -6.25 -4.65 -5.56
N THR A 79 -7.31 -4.98 -6.29
CA THR A 79 -7.46 -6.32 -6.87
C THR A 79 -7.82 -6.30 -8.34
N MET A 80 -7.42 -7.33 -9.07
CA MET A 80 -7.75 -7.50 -10.48
C MET A 80 -7.92 -8.97 -10.83
N VAL A 81 -9.06 -9.30 -11.43
CA VAL A 81 -9.40 -10.64 -11.89
C VAL A 81 -9.40 -10.68 -13.41
N GLY A 82 -8.61 -11.57 -13.97
CA GLY A 82 -8.54 -11.79 -15.41
C GLY A 82 -9.70 -12.63 -15.89
N ALA A 83 -10.55 -12.07 -16.75
CA ALA A 83 -11.71 -12.82 -17.18
C ALA A 83 -12.09 -12.52 -18.63
N ALA A 84 -12.37 -13.60 -19.37
CA ALA A 84 -12.81 -13.52 -20.75
C ALA A 84 -14.19 -12.84 -20.86
N PRO A 85 -14.52 -12.25 -22.02
CA PRO A 85 -15.89 -11.83 -22.29
C PRO A 85 -16.90 -12.96 -22.02
N GLY A 86 -18.02 -12.63 -21.37
CA GLY A 86 -19.04 -13.63 -21.02
C GLY A 86 -18.84 -14.34 -19.67
N SER A 87 -17.75 -14.09 -18.93
CA SER A 87 -17.48 -14.71 -17.63
C SER A 87 -18.33 -14.18 -16.45
N ARG A 88 -19.52 -13.64 -16.72
CA ARG A 88 -20.46 -13.13 -15.70
C ARG A 88 -19.91 -12.02 -14.80
N ARG A 89 -18.88 -11.29 -15.23
CA ARG A 89 -18.29 -10.12 -14.55
C ARG A 89 -19.35 -9.17 -13.98
N SER A 90 -20.29 -8.74 -14.82
CA SER A 90 -21.37 -7.83 -14.43
C SER A 90 -22.30 -8.40 -13.35
N ALA A 91 -22.52 -9.72 -13.33
CA ALA A 91 -23.34 -10.36 -12.31
C ALA A 91 -22.65 -10.33 -10.95
N VAL A 92 -21.35 -10.65 -10.91
CA VAL A 92 -20.53 -10.53 -9.70
C VAL A 92 -20.49 -9.09 -9.20
N ILE A 93 -20.19 -8.12 -10.08
CA ILE A 93 -20.12 -6.71 -9.70
C ILE A 93 -21.46 -6.25 -9.12
N ARG A 94 -22.59 -6.57 -9.75
CA ARG A 94 -23.91 -6.21 -9.20
C ARG A 94 -24.20 -6.88 -7.86
N LEU A 95 -23.86 -8.16 -7.70
CA LEU A 95 -24.03 -8.91 -6.45
C LEU A 95 -23.29 -8.22 -5.29
N LEU A 96 -22.01 -7.87 -5.50
CA LEU A 96 -21.19 -7.24 -4.47
C LEU A 96 -21.55 -5.77 -4.24
N LEU A 97 -22.00 -5.07 -5.27
CA LEU A 97 -22.19 -3.62 -5.20
C LEU A 97 -23.59 -3.20 -4.78
N ALA A 98 -24.63 -3.96 -5.12
CA ALA A 98 -26.00 -3.61 -4.79
C ALA A 98 -26.21 -3.38 -3.28
N PRO A 99 -25.67 -4.21 -2.36
CA PRO A 99 -25.84 -3.98 -0.92
C PRO A 99 -25.12 -2.71 -0.44
N ILE A 100 -23.95 -2.39 -0.99
CA ILE A 100 -23.21 -1.16 -0.67
C ILE A 100 -24.02 0.08 -1.09
N LEU A 101 -24.60 0.06 -2.29
CA LEU A 101 -25.44 1.15 -2.79
C LEU A 101 -26.73 1.30 -1.97
N ALA A 102 -27.33 0.19 -1.54
CA ALA A 102 -28.49 0.21 -0.65
C ALA A 102 -28.16 0.86 0.70
N LEU A 103 -27.03 0.48 1.33
CA LEU A 103 -26.57 1.09 2.58
C LEU A 103 -26.34 2.61 2.43
N GLN A 104 -25.76 3.05 1.32
CA GLN A 104 -25.60 4.49 1.03
C GLN A 104 -26.95 5.20 0.89
N ALA A 105 -27.92 4.59 0.22
CA ALA A 105 -29.25 5.14 0.05
C ALA A 105 -29.99 5.24 1.39
N HIS A 106 -29.92 4.21 2.23
CA HIS A 106 -30.51 4.21 3.57
C HIS A 106 -29.93 5.30 4.47
N LYS A 107 -28.60 5.52 4.45
CA LYS A 107 -27.98 6.63 5.20
C LYS A 107 -28.42 8.00 4.73
N LYS A 108 -28.57 8.20 3.41
CA LYS A 108 -29.08 9.47 2.84
C LYS A 108 -30.55 9.72 3.17
N ALA A 109 -31.35 8.67 3.34
CA ALA A 109 -32.77 8.77 3.60
C ALA A 109 -33.12 9.01 5.08
N GLN A 110 -32.21 8.69 6.01
CA GLN A 110 -32.45 8.97 7.42
C GLN A 110 -32.51 10.50 7.63
N PRO A 111 -33.67 11.05 8.05
CA PRO A 111 -33.81 12.47 8.25
C PRO A 111 -32.82 12.88 9.33
N GLN A 112 -31.83 13.71 8.96
CA GLN A 112 -30.94 14.30 9.95
C GLN A 112 -31.85 14.99 10.98
N PRO A 113 -31.76 14.64 12.27
CA PRO A 113 -32.57 15.27 13.29
C PRO A 113 -32.30 16.76 13.17
N THR A 114 -33.27 17.50 12.66
CA THR A 114 -33.21 18.95 12.46
C THR A 114 -32.73 19.52 13.78
N GLN A 115 -31.44 19.83 13.88
CA GLN A 115 -30.89 20.46 15.07
C GLN A 115 -31.59 21.80 15.13
N ALA A 116 -32.64 21.87 15.94
CA ALA A 116 -33.42 23.06 16.16
C ALA A 116 -32.39 24.13 16.56
N SER A 117 -32.20 25.07 15.66
CA SER A 117 -31.24 26.16 15.73
C SER A 117 -31.60 27.05 16.92
N ASN A 118 -31.26 26.63 18.12
CA ASN A 118 -31.24 27.49 19.27
C ASN A 118 -29.98 28.34 19.15
N ASN A 119 -30.17 29.53 18.59
CA ASN A 119 -29.25 30.66 18.65
C ASN A 119 -28.77 30.86 20.09
N SER A 120 -27.58 30.35 20.41
CA SER A 120 -26.78 30.84 21.53
C SER A 120 -25.34 30.83 21.06
N ASP A 121 -24.71 32.00 21.10
CA ASP A 121 -23.39 32.39 20.61
C ASP A 121 -22.20 31.62 21.24
N VAL A 122 -22.23 30.28 21.19
CA VAL A 122 -21.15 29.45 21.70
C VAL A 122 -20.20 29.14 20.55
N VAL A 123 -19.11 29.92 20.51
CA VAL A 123 -17.92 29.69 19.69
C VAL A 123 -17.22 28.44 20.20
N ASP A 124 -17.68 27.25 19.81
CA ASP A 124 -17.07 25.98 20.24
C ASP A 124 -16.79 25.02 19.07
N ASN A 125 -15.49 24.86 18.80
CA ASN A 125 -14.79 23.69 18.26
C ASN A 125 -15.54 22.74 17.31
N GLY A 126 -15.64 23.13 16.04
CA GLY A 126 -16.31 22.41 14.94
C GLY A 126 -15.66 21.10 14.45
N LEU A 127 -15.38 20.13 15.33
CA LEU A 127 -14.74 18.85 14.95
C LEU A 127 -15.54 17.57 15.31
N SER A 128 -16.74 17.65 15.90
CA SER A 128 -17.43 16.46 16.43
C SER A 128 -18.46 15.80 15.48
N ASN A 129 -19.03 16.51 14.49
CA ASN A 129 -20.11 15.94 13.65
C ASN A 129 -19.67 15.26 12.34
N ALA A 130 -18.38 15.29 12.00
CA ALA A 130 -17.88 14.73 10.72
C ALA A 130 -17.92 13.18 10.64
N SER A 131 -18.16 12.48 11.76
CA SER A 131 -18.10 11.01 11.81
C SER A 131 -19.34 10.30 11.23
N LEU A 132 -20.46 10.99 11.05
CA LEU A 132 -21.74 10.35 10.72
C LEU A 132 -22.02 10.23 9.21
N ASP A 133 -21.35 11.01 8.37
CA ASP A 133 -21.70 11.13 6.94
C ASP A 133 -20.67 10.49 6.00
N ARG A 134 -20.18 9.29 6.35
CA ARG A 134 -19.30 8.50 5.47
C ARG A 134 -20.12 8.01 4.27
N ALA A 135 -20.16 8.78 3.19
CA ALA A 135 -20.65 8.27 1.92
C ALA A 135 -19.60 7.31 1.36
N LEU A 136 -19.91 6.02 1.35
CA LEU A 136 -19.14 5.10 0.52
C LEU A 136 -19.35 5.59 -0.92
N TYR A 137 -18.29 5.84 -1.68
CA TYR A 137 -18.44 6.03 -3.12
C TYR A 137 -18.31 4.67 -3.76
N SER A 138 -19.16 4.39 -4.74
CA SER A 138 -18.94 3.28 -5.65
C SER A 138 -19.37 3.71 -7.04
N GLY A 139 -18.41 3.83 -7.94
CA GLY A 139 -18.67 4.19 -9.32
C GLY A 139 -17.63 3.59 -10.24
N THR A 140 -18.06 3.16 -11.41
CA THR A 140 -17.20 2.58 -12.45
C THR A 140 -16.42 3.64 -13.22
N ARG A 141 -16.71 4.93 -12.99
CA ARG A 141 -16.11 6.07 -13.68
C ARG A 141 -15.70 7.14 -12.69
N ILE A 142 -14.44 7.11 -12.28
CA ILE A 142 -13.85 8.12 -11.41
C ILE A 142 -12.60 8.67 -12.08
N SER A 143 -12.63 9.95 -12.44
CA SER A 143 -11.43 10.68 -12.85
C SER A 143 -10.59 11.00 -11.61
N LEU A 144 -9.32 11.37 -11.79
CA LEU A 144 -8.47 11.78 -10.68
C LEU A 144 -9.09 12.93 -9.86
N GLY A 145 -9.63 13.96 -10.53
CA GLY A 145 -10.29 15.08 -9.86
C GLY A 145 -11.51 14.65 -9.05
N ALA A 146 -12.34 13.75 -9.62
CA ALA A 146 -13.47 13.18 -8.91
C ALA A 146 -13.04 12.31 -7.72
N LEU A 147 -11.92 11.59 -7.84
CA LEU A 147 -11.35 10.81 -6.74
C LEU A 147 -10.90 11.73 -5.59
N THR A 148 -10.17 12.80 -5.89
CA THR A 148 -9.77 13.80 -4.89
C THR A 148 -10.98 14.41 -4.19
N GLU A 149 -12.00 14.81 -4.94
CA GLU A 149 -13.25 15.34 -4.38
C GLU A 149 -13.97 14.34 -3.47
N VAL A 150 -14.06 13.07 -3.90
CA VAL A 150 -14.65 11.98 -3.12
C VAL A 150 -13.87 11.77 -1.83
N LEU A 151 -12.54 11.72 -1.90
CA LEU A 151 -11.68 11.57 -0.73
C LEU A 151 -11.88 12.73 0.25
N HIS A 152 -11.94 13.98 -0.22
CA HIS A 152 -12.21 15.14 0.65
C HIS A 152 -13.58 15.05 1.33
N ARG A 153 -14.64 14.74 0.57
CA ARG A 153 -16.00 14.62 1.10
C ARG A 153 -16.15 13.51 2.12
N ASN A 154 -15.38 12.43 1.96
CA ASN A 154 -15.53 11.21 2.76
C ASN A 154 -14.39 11.01 3.77
N SER A 155 -13.72 12.09 4.21
CA SER A 155 -12.65 12.01 5.21
C SER A 155 -11.55 11.00 4.84
N GLY A 156 -11.13 11.04 3.56
CA GLY A 156 -10.09 10.20 2.97
C GLY A 156 -10.57 8.83 2.50
N HIS A 157 -11.87 8.58 2.47
CA HIS A 157 -12.40 7.28 2.06
C HIS A 157 -12.86 7.28 0.60
N ALA A 158 -12.40 6.31 -0.18
CA ALA A 158 -12.91 6.05 -1.52
C ALA A 158 -12.93 4.55 -1.82
N PHE A 159 -13.94 4.12 -2.56
CA PHE A 159 -14.05 2.74 -3.01
C PHE A 159 -14.48 2.71 -4.48
N SER A 160 -13.99 1.73 -5.23
CA SER A 160 -14.36 1.54 -6.63
C SER A 160 -14.32 0.07 -7.03
N LEU A 161 -15.45 -0.45 -7.51
CA LEU A 161 -15.52 -1.78 -8.11
C LEU A 161 -15.96 -1.65 -9.58
N THR A 162 -15.20 -2.22 -10.51
CA THR A 162 -15.42 -2.04 -11.94
C THR A 162 -15.37 -3.34 -12.73
N GLU A 163 -16.16 -3.40 -13.81
CA GLU A 163 -16.10 -4.50 -14.79
C GLU A 163 -14.86 -4.44 -15.68
N ASN A 164 -14.23 -3.26 -15.78
CA ASN A 164 -12.99 -3.07 -16.52
C ASN A 164 -12.05 -2.13 -15.76
N VAL A 165 -11.06 -2.72 -15.08
CA VAL A 165 -10.03 -2.00 -14.34
C VAL A 165 -9.11 -1.21 -15.28
N GLU A 166 -8.92 -1.66 -16.54
CA GLU A 166 -8.19 -0.89 -17.55
C GLU A 166 -8.78 0.50 -17.75
N ASN A 167 -10.11 0.60 -17.86
CA ASN A 167 -10.79 1.88 -18.01
C ASN A 167 -10.59 2.77 -16.78
N LEU A 168 -10.63 2.19 -15.57
CA LEU A 168 -10.38 2.92 -14.33
C LEU A 168 -8.96 3.50 -14.33
N HIS A 169 -7.96 2.68 -14.67
CA HIS A 169 -6.59 3.12 -14.76
C HIS A 169 -6.39 4.19 -15.84
N GLU A 170 -7.09 4.09 -16.99
CA GLU A 170 -7.08 5.11 -18.03
C GLU A 170 -7.69 6.43 -17.56
N MET A 171 -8.84 6.41 -16.89
CA MET A 171 -9.48 7.61 -16.33
C MET A 171 -8.68 8.27 -15.22
N LEU A 172 -7.92 7.47 -14.46
CA LEU A 172 -6.98 7.97 -13.48
C LEU A 172 -5.67 8.49 -14.10
N GLY A 173 -5.45 8.26 -15.40
CA GLY A 173 -4.23 8.67 -16.10
C GLY A 173 -3.02 7.74 -15.87
N LEU A 174 -3.24 6.54 -15.32
CA LEU A 174 -2.18 5.58 -14.97
C LEU A 174 -1.64 4.81 -16.18
N THR A 175 -2.41 4.75 -17.27
CA THR A 175 -2.01 4.02 -18.48
C THR A 175 -1.24 4.86 -19.48
N GLN A 176 -1.15 6.18 -19.26
CA GLN A 176 -0.39 7.07 -20.13
C GLN A 176 1.11 6.86 -19.86
N LEU A 177 1.71 5.91 -20.59
CA LEU A 177 3.16 5.79 -20.70
C LEU A 177 3.71 7.14 -21.17
N PRO A 178 4.83 7.64 -20.61
CA PRO A 178 5.52 8.79 -21.15
C PRO A 178 5.97 8.43 -22.57
N THR A 179 5.17 8.77 -23.58
CA THR A 179 5.59 8.66 -24.97
C THR A 179 6.72 9.66 -25.12
N ALA A 180 7.93 9.14 -25.33
CA ALA A 180 9.14 9.93 -25.45
C ALA A 180 8.94 11.11 -26.41
N ALA A 181 9.27 12.31 -25.93
CA ALA A 181 9.69 13.44 -26.76
C ALA A 181 8.67 14.11 -27.71
N VAL A 182 7.42 14.31 -27.30
CA VAL A 182 6.67 15.44 -27.88
C VAL A 182 7.02 16.71 -27.11
N SER A 183 8.05 17.40 -27.61
CA SER A 183 8.67 18.68 -27.23
C SER A 183 7.83 19.69 -26.40
N GLY A 184 7.54 19.37 -25.14
CA GLY A 184 6.93 20.29 -24.18
C GLY A 184 7.20 19.89 -22.73
N ALA A 185 8.02 20.69 -22.02
CA ALA A 185 8.45 20.45 -20.64
C ALA A 185 7.31 20.35 -19.59
N SER A 186 6.07 20.69 -19.95
CA SER A 186 4.94 20.70 -19.00
C SER A 186 4.31 19.33 -18.73
N ALA A 187 4.49 18.33 -19.62
CA ALA A 187 3.79 17.04 -19.51
C ALA A 187 4.51 16.03 -18.59
N VAL A 188 5.83 16.17 -18.41
CA VAL A 188 6.64 15.21 -17.63
C VAL A 188 6.33 15.32 -16.12
N ASN A 189 6.00 16.51 -15.63
CA ASN A 189 5.80 16.76 -14.20
C ASN A 189 4.46 16.22 -13.64
N SER A 190 3.43 16.08 -14.47
CA SER A 190 2.10 15.63 -14.00
C SER A 190 2.06 14.14 -13.69
N SER A 191 2.75 13.31 -14.48
CA SER A 191 2.78 11.85 -14.31
C SER A 191 3.47 11.44 -12.99
N SER A 192 4.62 12.04 -12.66
CA SER A 192 5.34 11.73 -11.42
C SER A 192 4.52 12.06 -10.17
N ARG A 193 3.81 13.20 -10.17
CA ARG A 193 2.93 13.59 -9.05
C ARG A 193 1.77 12.60 -8.87
N LEU A 194 1.13 12.19 -9.95
CA LEU A 194 0.05 11.21 -9.91
C LEU A 194 0.52 9.87 -9.33
N VAL A 195 1.67 9.38 -9.77
CA VAL A 195 2.27 8.16 -9.22
C VAL A 195 2.46 8.28 -7.71
N SER A 196 3.07 9.38 -7.23
CA SER A 196 3.25 9.61 -5.79
C SER A 196 1.92 9.61 -5.04
N VAL A 197 0.90 10.29 -5.56
CA VAL A 197 -0.44 10.34 -4.94
C VAL A 197 -1.05 8.94 -4.84
N MET A 198 -0.95 8.13 -5.89
CA MET A 198 -1.49 6.77 -5.89
C MET A 198 -0.71 5.85 -4.95
N GLU A 199 0.61 5.99 -4.87
CA GLU A 199 1.40 5.27 -3.87
C GLU A 199 0.98 5.67 -2.46
N ASP A 200 0.83 6.97 -2.19
CA ASP A 200 0.41 7.46 -0.88
C ASP A 200 -1.00 6.95 -0.53
N LEU A 201 -1.93 6.92 -1.51
CA LEU A 201 -3.25 6.33 -1.35
C LEU A 201 -3.20 4.85 -0.95
N TYR A 202 -2.32 4.07 -1.59
CA TYR A 202 -2.14 2.66 -1.29
C TYR A 202 -1.54 2.43 0.09
N GLU A 203 -0.59 3.27 0.50
CA GLU A 203 0.03 3.20 1.83
C GLU A 203 -0.85 3.83 2.93
N GLY A 204 -2.07 4.25 2.59
CA GLY A 204 -3.01 4.88 3.52
C GLY A 204 -2.50 6.21 4.08
N LEU A 205 -1.61 6.87 3.34
CA LEU A 205 -0.94 8.08 3.77
C LEU A 205 -1.85 9.31 3.58
N PRO A 206 -1.65 10.35 4.40
CA PRO A 206 -2.32 11.62 4.24
C PRO A 206 -2.07 12.17 2.85
N LEU A 207 -3.13 12.67 2.21
CA LEU A 207 -2.99 13.40 0.98
C LEU A 207 -2.97 14.89 1.27
N VAL A 208 -2.03 15.57 0.62
CA VAL A 208 -1.95 17.03 0.67
C VAL A 208 -2.31 17.56 -0.71
N ALA A 209 -3.46 18.20 -0.78
CA ALA A 209 -3.91 18.91 -1.96
C ALA A 209 -3.72 20.42 -1.73
N VAL A 210 -3.19 21.10 -2.74
CA VAL A 210 -3.12 22.56 -2.79
C VAL A 210 -4.14 22.99 -3.84
N GLU A 211 -5.27 23.50 -3.39
CA GLU A 211 -6.37 23.98 -4.23
C GLU A 211 -6.54 25.48 -3.96
N ASP A 212 -6.51 26.30 -5.01
CA ASP A 212 -6.66 27.76 -4.92
C ASP A 212 -5.73 28.46 -3.91
N GLY A 213 -4.53 27.90 -3.70
CA GLY A 213 -3.55 28.41 -2.74
C GLY A 213 -3.81 28.02 -1.28
N GLN A 214 -4.88 27.29 -0.99
CA GLN A 214 -5.12 26.66 0.31
C GLN A 214 -4.58 25.24 0.34
N VAL A 215 -3.85 24.90 1.39
CA VAL A 215 -3.34 23.56 1.62
C VAL A 215 -4.39 22.79 2.42
N THR A 216 -5.08 21.87 1.75
CA THR A 216 -6.00 20.93 2.38
C THR A 216 -5.28 19.60 2.64
N THR A 217 -5.40 19.09 3.86
CA THR A 217 -4.79 17.84 4.29
C THR A 217 -5.86 16.82 4.62
N ILE A 218 -5.90 15.73 3.86
CA ILE A 218 -6.65 14.53 4.23
C ILE A 218 -5.73 13.74 5.15
N GLN A 219 -6.07 13.60 6.44
CA GLN A 219 -5.15 13.03 7.46
C GLN A 219 -4.77 11.56 7.24
N GLY A 220 -5.56 10.82 6.48
CA GLY A 220 -5.27 9.44 6.08
C GLY A 220 -6.23 9.02 4.98
N SER A 221 -5.82 8.08 4.14
CA SER A 221 -6.63 7.63 3.01
C SER A 221 -6.95 6.14 3.11
N ASN A 222 -8.14 5.77 2.67
CA ASN A 222 -8.50 4.40 2.38
C ASN A 222 -9.11 4.41 0.99
N PHE A 223 -8.28 4.15 -0.01
CA PHE A 223 -8.74 3.98 -1.39
C PHE A 223 -8.62 2.53 -1.80
N CYS A 224 -9.70 1.78 -1.68
CA CYS A 224 -9.76 0.40 -2.18
C CYS A 224 -10.37 0.39 -3.58
N HIS A 225 -9.79 -0.39 -4.49
CA HIS A 225 -10.41 -0.61 -5.79
C HIS A 225 -10.17 -2.01 -6.30
N GLY A 226 -11.04 -2.48 -7.19
CA GLY A 226 -10.76 -3.68 -7.93
C GLY A 226 -11.85 -4.05 -8.92
N GLY A 227 -11.81 -5.30 -9.34
CA GLY A 227 -12.79 -5.88 -10.24
C GLY A 227 -12.12 -6.66 -11.37
N PHE A 228 -12.66 -6.54 -12.57
CA PHE A 228 -12.27 -7.42 -13.69
C PHE A 228 -11.45 -6.69 -14.74
N SER A 229 -10.64 -7.45 -15.47
CA SER A 229 -9.89 -6.95 -16.62
C SER A 229 -9.84 -7.98 -17.75
N SER A 230 -9.49 -7.50 -18.95
CA SER A 230 -9.06 -8.40 -20.02
C SER A 230 -7.73 -9.08 -19.63
N PRO A 231 -7.55 -10.37 -19.98
CA PRO A 231 -6.27 -11.07 -19.83
C PRO A 231 -5.10 -10.35 -20.51
N GLU A 232 -5.32 -9.76 -21.70
CA GLU A 232 -4.26 -9.01 -22.41
C GLU A 232 -3.79 -7.80 -21.60
N TYR A 233 -4.72 -7.03 -21.02
CA TYR A 233 -4.36 -5.86 -20.22
C TYR A 233 -3.55 -6.25 -18.98
N MET A 234 -3.88 -7.36 -18.32
CA MET A 234 -3.14 -7.83 -17.16
C MET A 234 -1.70 -8.18 -17.48
N VAL A 235 -1.49 -8.91 -18.59
CA VAL A 235 -0.13 -9.21 -19.04
C VAL A 235 0.60 -7.93 -19.44
N ALA A 236 -0.09 -7.00 -20.11
CA ALA A 236 0.49 -5.70 -20.41
C ALA A 236 0.89 -4.96 -19.12
N LEU A 237 0.04 -4.96 -18.09
CA LEU A 237 0.25 -4.36 -16.77
C LEU A 237 1.51 -4.90 -16.10
N MET A 238 1.71 -6.21 -16.14
CA MET A 238 2.88 -6.85 -15.55
C MET A 238 4.16 -6.56 -16.33
N LEU A 239 4.11 -6.56 -17.67
CA LEU A 239 5.30 -6.51 -18.51
C LEU A 239 5.71 -5.11 -18.97
N LYS A 240 4.77 -4.15 -19.05
CA LYS A 240 4.99 -2.85 -19.73
C LYS A 240 4.71 -1.64 -18.86
N TYR A 241 3.82 -1.76 -17.88
CA TYR A 241 3.48 -0.62 -17.04
C TYR A 241 4.47 -0.50 -15.87
N PRO A 242 4.56 0.69 -15.26
CA PRO A 242 5.48 0.91 -14.16
C PRO A 242 5.27 -0.10 -13.02
N GLY A 243 6.37 -0.68 -12.53
CA GLY A 243 6.34 -1.71 -11.48
C GLY A 243 5.65 -1.28 -10.18
N TRP A 244 5.50 0.02 -9.93
CA TRP A 244 4.82 0.53 -8.73
C TRP A 244 3.35 0.12 -8.67
N LEU A 245 2.66 0.02 -9.82
CA LEU A 245 1.23 -0.32 -9.87
C LEU A 245 1.02 -1.83 -9.80
N SER A 246 1.74 -2.59 -10.63
CA SER A 246 1.66 -4.05 -10.69
C SER A 246 2.08 -4.71 -9.36
N SER A 247 3.08 -4.17 -8.66
CA SER A 247 3.49 -4.67 -7.34
C SER A 247 2.40 -4.55 -6.26
N ARG A 248 1.47 -3.59 -6.39
CA ARG A 248 0.44 -3.28 -5.39
C ARG A 248 -0.90 -3.96 -5.63
N LEU A 249 -1.10 -4.56 -6.80
CA LEU A 249 -2.30 -5.29 -7.15
C LEU A 249 -2.21 -6.76 -6.73
N LEU A 250 -3.32 -7.27 -6.21
CA LEU A 250 -3.58 -8.70 -6.05
C LEU A 250 -4.24 -9.19 -7.33
N ILE A 251 -3.55 -10.11 -8.02
CA ILE A 251 -3.94 -10.56 -9.36
C ILE A 251 -4.35 -12.03 -9.30
N SER A 252 -5.57 -12.32 -9.76
CA SER A 252 -6.07 -13.69 -9.98
C SER A 252 -6.32 -13.93 -11.46
N CYS A 253 -5.83 -15.06 -11.97
CA CYS A 253 -6.06 -15.51 -13.34
C CYS A 253 -6.84 -16.84 -13.33
N PRO A 254 -8.18 -16.79 -13.22
CA PRO A 254 -8.99 -17.99 -13.15
C PRO A 254 -8.80 -18.94 -14.32
N GLN A 255 -8.84 -20.24 -14.05
CA GLN A 255 -8.78 -21.29 -15.06
C GLN A 255 -10.03 -21.25 -15.95
N ALA A 256 -9.88 -21.37 -17.27
CA ALA A 256 -11.00 -21.24 -18.22
C ALA A 256 -12.11 -22.31 -18.01
N ASP A 257 -11.70 -23.52 -17.60
CA ASP A 257 -12.60 -24.68 -17.48
C ASP A 257 -13.43 -24.68 -16.19
N SER A 258 -13.18 -23.74 -15.28
CA SER A 258 -13.85 -23.64 -13.98
C SER A 258 -15.28 -23.06 -14.06
N MET A 259 -15.72 -22.57 -15.23
CA MET A 259 -17.09 -22.11 -15.49
C MET A 259 -18.05 -23.31 -15.64
N LYS A 260 -18.23 -24.10 -14.57
CA LYS A 260 -19.15 -25.26 -14.60
C LYS A 260 -20.61 -24.81 -14.71
N ALA A 261 -21.36 -25.53 -15.54
CA ALA A 261 -22.67 -25.19 -16.11
C ALA A 261 -23.88 -25.21 -15.15
N GLY A 262 -23.71 -24.97 -13.85
CA GLY A 262 -24.79 -25.01 -12.87
C GLY A 262 -25.44 -23.65 -12.61
N PHE A 263 -25.83 -22.88 -13.64
CA PHE A 263 -26.57 -21.63 -13.39
C PHE A 263 -27.91 -21.93 -12.70
N GLY A 264 -28.18 -21.23 -11.59
CA GLY A 264 -29.46 -21.33 -10.91
C GLY A 264 -29.68 -22.64 -10.14
N GLN A 265 -28.66 -23.48 -9.94
CA GLN A 265 -28.72 -24.50 -8.90
C GLN A 265 -28.56 -23.81 -7.55
N VAL A 266 -29.65 -23.22 -7.05
CA VAL A 266 -29.78 -22.83 -5.65
C VAL A 266 -29.58 -24.09 -4.84
N LYS A 267 -28.49 -24.15 -4.09
CA LYS A 267 -28.12 -25.37 -3.39
C LYS A 267 -27.44 -25.05 -2.09
N SER A 268 -28.24 -24.53 -1.18
CA SER A 268 -28.29 -25.07 0.17
C SER A 268 -29.53 -24.53 0.88
N ASP A 269 -30.26 -25.36 1.63
CA ASP A 269 -31.22 -24.88 2.64
C ASP A 269 -30.48 -24.23 3.84
N LEU A 270 -29.21 -23.86 3.66
CA LEU A 270 -28.39 -23.27 4.69
C LEU A 270 -28.80 -21.81 4.82
N ASP A 271 -29.06 -21.41 6.06
CA ASP A 271 -29.43 -20.06 6.45
C ASP A 271 -28.20 -19.13 6.43
N LEU A 272 -27.58 -18.99 5.26
CA LEU A 272 -26.39 -18.19 5.05
C LEU A 272 -26.66 -16.69 5.27
N PRO A 273 -25.66 -15.91 5.71
CA PRO A 273 -25.82 -14.48 5.92
C PRO A 273 -25.98 -13.74 4.59
N GLU A 274 -26.80 -12.70 4.56
CA GLU A 274 -26.90 -11.83 3.38
C GLU A 274 -25.73 -10.83 3.35
N LEU A 275 -25.21 -10.51 2.15
CA LEU A 275 -24.13 -9.52 1.99
C LEU A 275 -24.48 -8.14 2.60
N GLY A 276 -25.74 -7.73 2.52
CA GLY A 276 -26.19 -6.45 3.10
C GLY A 276 -26.05 -6.40 4.61
N GLU A 277 -26.38 -7.48 5.29
CA GLU A 277 -26.23 -7.61 6.75
C GLU A 277 -24.75 -7.56 7.14
N LEU A 278 -23.91 -8.33 6.44
CA LEU A 278 -22.46 -8.36 6.68
C LEU A 278 -21.84 -6.96 6.51
N PHE A 279 -22.18 -6.26 5.44
CA PHE A 279 -21.64 -4.93 5.16
C PHE A 279 -22.14 -3.88 6.15
N SER A 280 -23.39 -3.98 6.63
CA SER A 280 -23.89 -3.11 7.69
C SER A 280 -23.09 -3.31 8.97
N ILE A 281 -22.93 -4.57 9.40
CA ILE A 281 -22.15 -4.93 10.59
C ILE A 281 -20.72 -4.38 10.48
N LEU A 282 -20.06 -4.58 9.35
CA LEU A 282 -18.71 -4.07 9.13
C LEU A 282 -18.66 -2.55 9.25
N LEU A 283 -19.59 -1.84 8.63
CA LEU A 283 -19.63 -0.38 8.66
C LEU A 283 -19.88 0.15 10.08
N ASP A 284 -20.76 -0.50 10.85
CA ASP A 284 -21.10 -0.12 12.20
C ASP A 284 -19.90 -0.33 13.15
N GLN A 285 -19.25 -1.50 13.09
CA GLN A 285 -18.08 -1.83 13.92
C GLN A 285 -16.87 -0.93 13.63
N HIS A 286 -16.73 -0.43 12.39
CA HIS A 286 -15.61 0.42 11.96
C HIS A 286 -15.98 1.90 11.82
N SER A 287 -17.13 2.29 12.38
CA SER A 287 -17.52 3.69 12.51
C SER A 287 -16.75 4.41 13.63
N HIS A 288 -16.30 3.65 14.64
CA HIS A 288 -15.53 4.16 15.76
C HIS A 288 -14.13 4.67 15.36
N LYS A 289 -13.58 5.59 16.16
CA LYS A 289 -12.21 6.10 15.96
C LYS A 289 -11.19 5.07 16.49
N ASN A 290 -10.08 4.91 15.77
CA ASN A 290 -8.92 4.09 16.14
C ASN A 290 -9.21 2.58 16.30
N THR A 291 -9.98 2.02 15.37
CA THR A 291 -10.18 0.58 15.29
C THR A 291 -8.87 -0.12 14.92
N LYS A 292 -8.55 -1.20 15.62
CA LYS A 292 -7.24 -1.84 15.49
C LYS A 292 -7.34 -3.36 15.57
N TYR A 293 -6.93 -4.02 14.49
CA TYR A 293 -6.65 -5.44 14.50
C TYR A 293 -5.22 -5.68 14.95
N SER A 294 -5.01 -6.62 15.87
CA SER A 294 -3.69 -6.95 16.40
C SER A 294 -3.40 -8.43 16.24
N PHE A 295 -2.19 -8.77 15.80
CA PHE A 295 -1.75 -10.15 15.71
C PHE A 295 -1.54 -10.71 17.12
N SER A 296 -1.99 -11.94 17.37
CA SER A 296 -1.57 -12.67 18.58
C SER A 296 -0.07 -12.97 18.52
N PRO A 297 0.61 -13.24 19.66
CA PRO A 297 2.01 -13.63 19.65
C PRO A 297 2.30 -14.83 18.75
N GLU A 298 1.40 -15.81 18.75
CA GLU A 298 1.49 -17.01 17.91
C GLU A 298 1.29 -16.67 16.43
N ALA A 299 0.40 -15.71 16.12
CA ALA A 299 0.18 -15.23 14.76
C ALA A 299 1.40 -14.47 14.21
N VAL A 300 2.08 -13.68 15.06
CA VAL A 300 3.37 -13.05 14.70
C VAL A 300 4.44 -14.10 14.46
N HIS A 301 4.50 -15.14 15.31
CA HIS A 301 5.44 -16.24 15.12
C HIS A 301 5.21 -16.95 13.77
N GLU A 302 3.97 -17.29 13.44
CA GLU A 302 3.60 -17.89 12.16
C GLU A 302 4.02 -17.01 10.96
N LEU A 303 3.76 -15.71 11.04
CA LEU A 303 4.15 -14.76 9.99
C LEU A 303 5.69 -14.70 9.83
N ASN A 304 6.43 -14.74 10.93
CA ASN A 304 7.90 -14.75 10.90
C ASN A 304 8.46 -16.06 10.36
N THR A 305 7.88 -17.21 10.70
CA THR A 305 8.27 -18.51 10.14
C THR A 305 8.16 -18.49 8.61
N PHE A 306 7.03 -18.01 8.07
CA PHE A 306 6.87 -17.83 6.63
C PHE A 306 7.93 -16.88 6.04
N PHE A 307 8.25 -15.78 6.75
CA PHE A 307 9.26 -14.82 6.31
C PHE A 307 10.69 -15.42 6.25
N ASP A 308 11.06 -16.17 7.28
CA ASP A 308 12.41 -16.70 7.39
C ASP A 308 12.62 -17.90 6.45
N GLU A 309 11.63 -18.79 6.34
CA GLU A 309 11.79 -20.06 5.62
C GLU A 309 11.52 -19.94 4.12
N GLU A 310 10.38 -19.34 3.75
CA GLU A 310 9.89 -19.37 2.38
C GLU A 310 10.17 -18.05 1.65
N TRP A 311 9.86 -16.95 2.31
CA TRP A 311 9.97 -15.62 1.73
C TRP A 311 11.42 -15.25 1.39
N SER A 312 12.34 -15.50 2.33
CA SER A 312 13.77 -15.23 2.13
C SER A 312 14.35 -16.04 0.97
N THR A 313 13.86 -17.26 0.76
CA THR A 313 14.26 -18.11 -0.38
C THR A 313 13.82 -17.50 -1.71
N VAL A 314 12.56 -17.08 -1.81
CA VAL A 314 12.03 -16.42 -3.02
C VAL A 314 12.74 -15.09 -3.29
N PHE A 315 13.00 -14.31 -2.23
CA PHE A 315 13.73 -13.05 -2.34
C PHE A 315 15.15 -13.27 -2.89
N ASN A 316 15.90 -14.22 -2.33
CA ASN A 316 17.28 -14.52 -2.75
C ASN A 316 17.36 -15.04 -4.18
N GLN A 317 16.35 -15.77 -4.67
CA GLN A 317 16.31 -16.27 -6.04
C GLN A 317 16.02 -15.17 -7.07
N LEU A 318 15.37 -14.08 -6.65
CA LEU A 318 14.85 -13.04 -7.54
C LEU A 318 15.60 -11.69 -7.42
N ASP A 319 16.70 -11.63 -6.66
CA ASP A 319 17.53 -10.45 -6.38
C ASP A 319 18.24 -9.85 -7.63
N GLN A 320 17.81 -10.21 -8.84
CA GLN A 320 18.30 -9.68 -10.10
C GLN A 320 17.43 -8.48 -10.56
N ASN A 321 17.46 -7.43 -9.73
CA ASN A 321 17.33 -5.98 -10.03
C ASN A 321 16.15 -5.33 -10.79
N GLU A 322 15.10 -6.04 -11.26
CA GLU A 322 13.95 -5.34 -11.89
C GLU A 322 12.58 -5.57 -11.23
N HIS A 323 12.46 -6.57 -10.35
CA HIS A 323 11.16 -6.99 -9.80
C HIS A 323 11.08 -7.01 -8.27
N GLU A 324 12.09 -6.45 -7.59
CA GLU A 324 12.17 -6.35 -6.13
C GLU A 324 10.87 -5.76 -5.53
N GLY A 325 10.28 -4.77 -6.22
CA GLY A 325 9.04 -4.13 -5.81
C GLY A 325 7.85 -5.10 -5.65
N ILE A 326 7.73 -6.11 -6.52
CA ILE A 326 6.63 -7.09 -6.45
C ILE A 326 6.72 -7.87 -5.15
N ILE A 327 7.93 -8.35 -4.84
CA ILE A 327 8.20 -9.17 -3.65
C ILE A 327 8.00 -8.29 -2.43
N VAL A 328 8.76 -7.20 -2.29
CA VAL A 328 8.75 -6.30 -1.12
C VAL A 328 7.34 -5.87 -0.71
N LYS A 329 6.41 -5.67 -1.66
CA LYS A 329 5.03 -5.27 -1.35
C LYS A 329 4.12 -6.40 -0.90
N SER A 330 4.40 -7.65 -1.27
CA SER A 330 3.52 -8.78 -0.92
C SER A 330 3.44 -9.06 0.57
N MET A 331 4.47 -8.75 1.35
CA MET A 331 4.41 -8.92 2.80
C MET A 331 3.37 -7.97 3.43
N GLY A 332 3.39 -6.68 3.05
CA GLY A 332 2.35 -5.73 3.44
C GLY A 332 0.96 -6.19 2.97
N GLN A 333 0.86 -6.72 1.74
CA GLN A 333 -0.39 -7.27 1.22
C GLN A 333 -0.93 -8.43 2.07
N ILE A 334 -0.08 -9.37 2.50
CA ILE A 334 -0.47 -10.50 3.35
C ILE A 334 -1.04 -10.00 4.69
N VAL A 335 -0.37 -9.04 5.32
CA VAL A 335 -0.86 -8.44 6.57
C VAL A 335 -2.23 -7.79 6.37
N ARG A 336 -2.43 -7.07 5.25
CA ARG A 336 -3.72 -6.47 4.90
C ARG A 336 -4.80 -7.51 4.69
N LEU A 337 -4.48 -8.61 4.00
CA LEU A 337 -5.37 -9.75 3.81
C LEU A 337 -5.79 -10.36 5.16
N CYS A 338 -4.87 -10.55 6.10
CA CYS A 338 -5.18 -11.10 7.42
C CYS A 338 -6.24 -10.27 8.16
N GLY A 339 -6.09 -8.94 8.19
CA GLY A 339 -7.08 -8.06 8.83
C GLY A 339 -8.43 -8.05 8.10
N ILE A 340 -8.43 -8.07 6.77
CA ILE A 340 -9.64 -8.13 5.95
C ILE A 340 -10.40 -9.45 6.14
N LEU A 341 -9.69 -10.58 6.11
CA LEU A 341 -10.26 -11.90 6.36
C LEU A 341 -10.83 -11.98 7.79
N LYS A 342 -10.10 -11.47 8.79
CA LYS A 342 -10.58 -11.44 10.18
C LYS A 342 -11.87 -10.65 10.32
N ALA A 343 -11.96 -9.49 9.68
CA ALA A 343 -13.17 -8.67 9.71
C ALA A 343 -14.36 -9.37 9.05
N LEU A 344 -14.13 -9.99 7.89
CA LEU A 344 -15.17 -10.75 7.18
C LEU A 344 -15.66 -11.94 8.01
N GLU A 345 -14.76 -12.73 8.58
CA GLU A 345 -15.10 -13.85 9.47
C GLU A 345 -15.96 -13.37 10.66
N ASN A 346 -15.52 -12.32 11.36
CA ASN A 346 -16.28 -11.77 12.50
C ASN A 346 -17.69 -11.33 12.09
N SER A 347 -17.85 -10.72 10.90
CA SER A 347 -19.18 -10.31 10.42
C SER A 347 -20.11 -11.51 10.18
N ILE A 348 -19.59 -12.60 9.60
CA ILE A 348 -20.34 -13.83 9.37
C ILE A 348 -20.75 -14.47 10.70
N LEU A 349 -19.80 -14.59 11.64
CA LEU A 349 -20.07 -15.13 12.97
C LEU A 349 -21.07 -14.29 13.76
N GLN A 350 -21.03 -12.97 13.61
CA GLN A 350 -22.00 -12.07 14.25
C GLN A 350 -23.41 -12.27 13.70
N VAL A 351 -23.58 -12.48 12.39
CA VAL A 351 -24.90 -12.80 11.82
C VAL A 351 -25.41 -14.13 12.38
N TYR A 352 -24.59 -15.18 12.40
CA TYR A 352 -25.01 -16.48 12.97
C TYR A 352 -25.36 -16.39 14.46
N ALA A 353 -24.61 -15.62 15.24
CA ALA A 353 -24.93 -15.36 16.64
C ALA A 353 -26.28 -14.63 16.78
N THR A 354 -26.52 -13.60 15.96
CA THR A 354 -27.76 -12.83 15.96
C THR A 354 -28.96 -13.71 15.60
N LYS A 355 -28.85 -14.53 14.56
CA LYS A 355 -29.89 -15.50 14.15
C LYS A 355 -30.18 -16.55 15.23
N SER A 356 -29.18 -16.91 16.03
CA SER A 356 -29.33 -17.83 17.17
C SER A 356 -29.71 -17.16 18.49
N GLY A 357 -29.96 -15.84 18.50
CA GLY A 357 -30.29 -15.07 19.71
C GLY A 357 -29.12 -14.94 20.70
N LYS A 358 -27.89 -15.16 20.25
CA LYS A 358 -26.66 -15.06 21.06
C LYS A 358 -25.98 -13.72 20.81
N SER A 359 -25.40 -13.15 21.87
CA SER A 359 -24.50 -12.01 21.73
C SER A 359 -23.16 -12.47 21.16
N TYR A 360 -22.65 -11.76 20.17
CA TYR A 360 -21.31 -11.97 19.64
C TYR A 360 -20.36 -10.88 20.13
N ASN A 361 -19.19 -11.27 20.62
CA ASN A 361 -18.13 -10.33 20.96
C ASN A 361 -17.16 -10.23 19.79
N TRP A 362 -17.00 -9.04 19.22
CA TRP A 362 -16.13 -8.82 18.06
C TRP A 362 -14.67 -9.07 18.42
N ASN A 363 -14.02 -9.99 17.70
CA ASN A 363 -12.64 -10.37 17.98
C ASN A 363 -11.64 -9.53 17.16
N TRP A 364 -10.96 -8.59 17.83
CA TRP A 364 -9.92 -7.75 17.23
C TRP A 364 -8.55 -8.43 17.09
N VAL A 365 -8.41 -9.68 17.55
CA VAL A 365 -7.16 -10.43 17.51
C VAL A 365 -7.13 -11.32 16.27
N ILE A 366 -6.07 -11.18 15.47
CA ILE A 366 -5.77 -12.03 14.32
C ILE A 366 -5.07 -13.29 14.85
N SER A 367 -5.65 -14.46 14.56
CA SER A 367 -5.13 -15.77 15.00
C SER A 367 -4.10 -16.34 14.02
N PRO A 368 -3.31 -17.35 14.43
CA PRO A 368 -2.40 -18.07 13.53
C PRO A 368 -3.10 -18.64 12.30
N ASP A 369 -4.32 -19.17 12.46
CA ASP A 369 -5.09 -19.72 11.33
C ASP A 369 -5.47 -18.62 10.32
N THR A 370 -5.83 -17.43 10.79
CA THR A 370 -6.06 -16.29 9.89
C THR A 370 -4.79 -15.89 9.14
N VAL A 371 -3.62 -15.98 9.80
CA VAL A 371 -2.32 -15.72 9.15
C VAL A 371 -2.02 -16.76 8.10
N LYS A 372 -2.22 -18.05 8.39
CA LYS A 372 -2.08 -19.14 7.40
C LYS A 372 -2.95 -18.90 6.18
N ASN A 373 -4.23 -18.55 6.39
CA ASN A 373 -5.15 -18.19 5.30
C ASN A 373 -4.63 -17.01 4.47
N GLY A 374 -4.17 -15.94 5.13
CA GLY A 374 -3.60 -14.76 4.49
C GLY A 374 -2.32 -15.06 3.71
N VAL A 375 -1.45 -15.92 4.24
CA VAL A 375 -0.21 -16.40 3.60
C VAL A 375 -0.56 -17.26 2.38
N THR A 376 -1.49 -18.20 2.48
CA THR A 376 -1.95 -19.04 1.37
C THR A 376 -2.44 -18.18 0.19
N LEU A 377 -3.30 -17.19 0.45
CA LEU A 377 -3.73 -16.25 -0.59
C LEU A 377 -2.57 -15.40 -1.12
N GLY A 378 -1.70 -14.91 -0.24
CA GLY A 378 -0.53 -14.12 -0.61
C GLY A 378 0.43 -14.85 -1.54
N LYS A 379 0.72 -16.13 -1.25
CA LYS A 379 1.52 -17.02 -2.10
C LYS A 379 0.88 -17.16 -3.48
N TYR A 380 -0.42 -17.48 -3.53
CA TYR A 380 -1.16 -17.57 -4.79
C TYR A 380 -1.02 -16.29 -5.64
N PHE A 381 -1.26 -15.10 -5.06
CA PHE A 381 -1.14 -13.84 -5.79
C PHE A 381 0.30 -13.54 -6.22
N LEU A 382 1.30 -13.90 -5.40
CA LEU A 382 2.71 -13.72 -5.74
C LEU A 382 3.11 -14.64 -6.88
N GLU A 383 2.78 -15.93 -6.83
CA GLU A 383 3.09 -16.88 -7.90
C GLU A 383 2.44 -16.46 -9.22
N GLN A 384 1.17 -16.01 -9.20
CA GLN A 384 0.49 -15.49 -10.39
C GLN A 384 1.26 -14.31 -11.02
N LYS A 385 1.74 -13.37 -10.19
CA LYS A 385 2.58 -12.25 -10.63
C LYS A 385 3.92 -12.73 -11.19
N LEU A 386 4.59 -13.66 -10.52
CA LEU A 386 5.89 -14.20 -10.95
C LEU A 386 5.79 -14.99 -12.25
N ALA A 387 4.78 -15.83 -12.42
CA ALA A 387 4.52 -16.58 -13.65
C ALA A 387 4.30 -15.64 -14.85
N MET A 388 3.57 -14.53 -14.67
CA MET A 388 3.42 -13.54 -15.72
C MET A 388 4.70 -12.75 -16.02
N THR A 389 5.55 -12.56 -15.02
CA THR A 389 6.77 -11.73 -15.16
C THR A 389 7.91 -12.53 -15.79
N PHE A 390 8.12 -13.76 -15.36
CA PHE A 390 9.28 -14.58 -15.76
C PHE A 390 8.96 -15.64 -16.81
N MET A 391 7.68 -15.87 -17.14
CA MET A 391 7.25 -16.96 -18.04
C MET A 391 7.73 -18.36 -17.60
N VAL A 392 8.08 -18.54 -16.33
CA VAL A 392 8.45 -19.83 -15.76
C VAL A 392 7.21 -20.42 -15.08
N SER A 393 6.99 -21.73 -15.22
CA SER A 393 6.00 -22.45 -14.41
C SER A 393 6.50 -22.46 -12.96
N THR A 394 6.10 -21.47 -12.18
CA THR A 394 6.62 -21.27 -10.83
C THR A 394 5.95 -22.25 -9.87
N GLY A 395 6.65 -23.32 -9.51
CA GLY A 395 6.32 -24.15 -8.34
C GLY A 395 7.18 -23.75 -7.14
N PHE A 396 7.40 -22.45 -6.92
CA PHE A 396 8.36 -21.95 -5.93
C PHE A 396 8.00 -22.41 -4.52
N PHE A 397 6.73 -22.37 -4.15
CA PHE A 397 6.31 -22.76 -2.81
C PHE A 397 6.02 -24.26 -2.67
N ASN A 398 5.65 -24.96 -3.75
CA ASN A 398 5.31 -26.39 -3.71
C ASN A 398 6.53 -27.33 -3.52
N GLN A 399 7.77 -26.86 -3.71
CA GLN A 399 8.96 -27.69 -3.53
C GLN A 399 9.37 -27.86 -2.05
N ALA A 400 9.02 -26.91 -1.18
CA ALA A 400 9.42 -26.95 0.23
C ALA A 400 8.67 -28.03 1.03
N GLU A 401 7.36 -28.20 0.81
CA GLU A 401 6.53 -29.12 1.59
C GLU A 401 6.88 -30.60 1.35
N ASN A 402 7.27 -30.97 0.13
CA ASN A 402 7.64 -32.36 -0.19
C ASN A 402 9.01 -32.78 0.35
N SER A 403 9.83 -31.84 0.84
CA SER A 403 11.18 -32.13 1.33
C SER A 403 11.20 -32.61 2.79
N GLN A 404 10.17 -32.32 3.59
CA GLN A 404 10.12 -32.71 5.00
C GLN A 404 9.42 -34.06 5.27
N SER A 405 8.53 -34.52 4.38
CA SER A 405 7.78 -35.78 4.59
C SER A 405 8.60 -37.05 4.30
N ASN A 406 9.75 -36.95 3.63
CA ASN A 406 10.58 -38.10 3.25
C ASN A 406 11.68 -38.48 4.26
N SER A 407 11.81 -37.79 5.41
CA SER A 407 12.92 -38.05 6.35
C SER A 407 12.59 -38.94 7.56
N MET A 408 11.40 -39.53 7.68
CA MET A 408 11.02 -40.27 8.91
C MET A 408 10.61 -41.75 8.75
N ASN A 409 10.81 -42.38 7.60
CA ASN A 409 10.60 -43.83 7.43
C ASN A 409 11.86 -44.55 6.94
N GLY A 410 12.75 -44.88 7.88
CA GLY A 410 13.99 -45.59 7.58
C GLY A 410 14.45 -46.50 8.73
N ARG A 411 13.62 -47.48 9.14
CA ARG A 411 14.10 -48.63 9.93
C ARG A 411 13.13 -49.82 9.93
N ASN A 412 13.28 -50.71 8.96
CA ASN A 412 13.41 -52.18 9.13
C ASN A 412 13.19 -52.92 7.82
N GLY A 413 14.02 -53.95 7.57
CA GLY A 413 13.59 -55.13 6.81
C GLY A 413 14.26 -55.43 5.47
N ASN A 414 15.54 -55.76 5.51
CA ASN A 414 16.16 -56.97 4.94
C ASN A 414 15.53 -57.67 3.71
N GLY A 415 16.31 -57.77 2.62
CA GLY A 415 16.41 -58.98 1.78
C GLY A 415 15.79 -58.93 0.38
N GLY A 416 16.63 -59.03 -0.66
CA GLY A 416 16.19 -59.45 -2.00
C GLY A 416 16.91 -58.78 -3.16
N SER A 417 17.93 -59.46 -3.67
CA SER A 417 18.62 -59.21 -4.92
C SER A 417 17.69 -59.21 -6.15
N GLN A 418 17.81 -58.23 -7.05
CA GLN A 418 18.16 -58.41 -8.47
C GLN A 418 18.14 -57.08 -9.23
N SER A 419 18.97 -57.05 -10.27
CA SER A 419 19.27 -55.98 -11.21
C SER A 419 18.02 -55.42 -11.90
N ASP A 420 18.04 -54.11 -12.20
CA ASP A 420 18.12 -53.63 -13.58
C ASP A 420 18.17 -52.09 -13.60
N ASP A 421 18.92 -51.59 -14.58
CA ASP A 421 19.27 -50.20 -14.83
C ASP A 421 18.05 -49.28 -14.93
N ASN A 422 18.12 -48.12 -14.26
CA ASN A 422 17.36 -46.94 -14.66
C ASN A 422 18.07 -45.66 -14.21
N ASP A 423 18.59 -44.95 -15.20
CA ASP A 423 19.07 -43.57 -15.12
C ASP A 423 17.92 -42.63 -14.73
N HIS A 424 17.90 -42.20 -13.47
CA HIS A 424 17.11 -41.04 -13.06
C HIS A 424 17.96 -39.77 -13.20
N ILE A 425 17.73 -39.06 -14.31
CA ILE A 425 18.16 -37.68 -14.50
C ILE A 425 17.44 -36.82 -13.46
N ASN A 426 18.18 -36.38 -12.46
CA ASN A 426 17.76 -35.42 -11.45
C ASN A 426 17.84 -34.02 -12.06
N ASN A 427 16.75 -33.54 -12.67
CA ASN A 427 16.66 -32.19 -13.23
C ASN A 427 16.44 -31.17 -12.10
N GLY A 428 17.53 -30.78 -11.44
CA GLY A 428 17.57 -29.53 -10.69
C GLY A 428 17.38 -28.36 -11.65
N THR A 429 16.20 -27.74 -11.64
CA THR A 429 15.87 -26.61 -12.50
C THR A 429 16.57 -25.37 -11.96
N THR A 430 17.80 -25.14 -12.43
CA THR A 430 18.49 -23.86 -12.25
C THR A 430 17.92 -22.87 -13.26
N LEU A 431 17.68 -21.63 -12.82
CA LEU A 431 17.20 -20.52 -13.67
C LEU A 431 18.08 -20.44 -14.94
N PRO A 432 17.49 -20.32 -16.15
CA PRO A 432 18.29 -20.12 -17.35
C PRO A 432 18.96 -18.74 -17.26
N HIS A 433 20.28 -18.72 -17.23
CA HIS A 433 21.05 -17.49 -17.41
C HIS A 433 20.67 -16.87 -18.76
N THR A 434 20.19 -15.62 -18.70
CA THR A 434 19.85 -14.78 -19.85
C THR A 434 21.02 -14.69 -20.83
N ALA A 435 20.84 -15.23 -22.04
CA ALA A 435 21.74 -15.04 -23.16
C ALA A 435 21.40 -13.72 -23.89
N THR A 436 22.39 -12.85 -23.99
CA THR A 436 22.40 -11.66 -24.82
C THR A 436 22.70 -11.99 -26.29
N SER A 437 22.07 -11.23 -27.18
CA SER A 437 22.42 -10.90 -28.59
C SER A 437 22.27 -11.95 -29.72
N ASP A 438 21.44 -11.51 -30.69
CA ASP A 438 21.60 -11.53 -32.15
C ASP A 438 21.70 -12.86 -32.93
N SER A 439 20.65 -13.16 -33.70
CA SER A 439 20.65 -13.06 -35.18
C SER A 439 19.33 -13.59 -35.78
N VAL A 440 18.71 -12.79 -36.65
CA VAL A 440 17.53 -13.15 -37.44
C VAL A 440 18.01 -13.77 -38.73
N GLU A 441 17.82 -15.09 -38.90
CA GLU A 441 17.83 -15.72 -40.22
C GLU A 441 16.46 -16.31 -40.52
N SER A 442 15.90 -15.82 -41.63
CA SER A 442 14.65 -16.24 -42.24
C SER A 442 14.81 -17.61 -42.91
N ILE A 443 14.05 -18.60 -42.46
CA ILE A 443 13.89 -19.88 -43.19
C ILE A 443 12.44 -20.03 -43.63
N SER A 444 12.26 -19.98 -44.95
CA SER A 444 11.05 -20.31 -45.69
C SER A 444 10.84 -21.83 -45.77
N PHE A 445 9.64 -22.31 -45.45
CA PHE A 445 9.23 -23.71 -45.69
C PHE A 445 8.35 -23.83 -46.95
N PRO A 446 8.52 -24.88 -47.77
CA PRO A 446 7.69 -25.13 -48.95
C PRO A 446 6.43 -25.95 -48.60
N PRO A 447 5.41 -25.99 -49.49
CA PRO A 447 4.17 -26.71 -49.23
C PRO A 447 4.29 -28.17 -49.66
N SER A 448 3.89 -29.11 -48.80
CA SER A 448 3.66 -30.50 -49.18
C SER A 448 2.16 -30.81 -49.21
N GLN A 449 1.69 -31.09 -50.42
CA GLN A 449 0.48 -31.85 -50.68
C GLN A 449 0.76 -33.33 -50.37
N ALA A 450 -0.17 -34.01 -49.69
CA ALA A 450 -0.43 -35.42 -49.93
C ALA A 450 -1.80 -35.83 -49.38
N SER A 451 -2.60 -36.29 -50.33
CA SER A 451 -3.81 -37.12 -50.28
C SER A 451 -3.86 -38.22 -49.22
N GLY A 452 -5.06 -38.50 -48.72
CA GLY A 452 -5.40 -39.76 -48.06
C GLY A 452 -6.90 -39.86 -47.72
N ASN A 453 -7.65 -40.49 -48.62
CA ASN A 453 -9.06 -40.89 -48.44
C ASN A 453 -9.18 -41.91 -47.30
N ALA A 454 -10.23 -41.80 -46.48
CA ALA A 454 -10.90 -42.95 -45.88
C ALA A 454 -12.36 -42.59 -45.53
N ASP A 455 -13.25 -43.43 -46.01
CA ASP A 455 -14.71 -43.39 -45.89
C ASP A 455 -15.23 -43.40 -44.45
N SER A 456 -16.36 -42.71 -44.22
CA SER A 456 -17.35 -43.10 -43.23
C SER A 456 -18.74 -42.53 -43.59
N PRO A 457 -19.80 -43.36 -43.57
CA PRO A 457 -21.15 -42.96 -43.97
C PRO A 457 -22.01 -42.58 -42.76
N GLY A 458 -23.06 -41.78 -42.99
CA GLY A 458 -24.22 -41.72 -42.10
C GLY A 458 -24.70 -40.31 -41.81
N GLY A 459 -25.62 -39.82 -42.63
CA GLY A 459 -26.27 -38.53 -42.43
C GLY A 459 -27.31 -38.55 -41.31
N HIS A 460 -27.51 -37.37 -40.71
CA HIS A 460 -28.81 -36.96 -40.20
C HIS A 460 -29.03 -35.48 -40.50
N ALA A 461 -30.08 -35.21 -41.27
CA ALA A 461 -30.55 -33.87 -41.59
C ALA A 461 -31.09 -33.18 -40.32
N GLN A 462 -30.66 -31.94 -40.07
CA GLN A 462 -31.33 -31.02 -39.16
C GLN A 462 -31.92 -29.85 -39.94
N ALA A 463 -33.21 -29.65 -39.74
CA ALA A 463 -34.00 -28.54 -40.23
C ALA A 463 -33.61 -27.22 -39.52
N PRO A 464 -33.75 -26.05 -40.18
CA PRO A 464 -33.50 -24.78 -39.52
C PRO A 464 -34.72 -24.36 -38.69
N LEU A 465 -34.53 -24.23 -37.37
CA LEU A 465 -35.49 -23.57 -36.49
C LEU A 465 -35.33 -22.05 -36.61
N ASN A 466 -36.38 -21.42 -37.15
CA ASN A 466 -36.61 -19.98 -37.12
C ASN A 466 -36.73 -19.46 -35.68
N PHE A 467 -35.93 -18.47 -35.32
CA PHE A 467 -36.17 -17.63 -34.13
C PHE A 467 -36.77 -16.28 -34.56
N PRO A 468 -37.80 -15.76 -33.85
CA PRO A 468 -38.44 -14.50 -34.19
C PRO A 468 -37.60 -13.32 -33.72
N SER A 469 -37.37 -12.37 -34.63
CA SER A 469 -36.74 -11.09 -34.39
C SER A 469 -37.74 -10.15 -33.71
N PHE A 470 -37.49 -9.80 -32.45
CA PHE A 470 -38.20 -8.70 -31.79
C PHE A 470 -37.66 -7.36 -32.30
N SER A 471 -38.49 -6.66 -33.06
CA SER A 471 -38.30 -5.28 -33.48
C SER A 471 -38.89 -4.35 -32.43
N LEU A 472 -38.08 -3.41 -31.94
CA LEU A 472 -38.53 -2.30 -31.09
C LEU A 472 -38.78 -1.05 -31.95
N PRO A 473 -39.80 -0.23 -31.63
CA PRO A 473 -40.24 0.89 -32.46
C PRO A 473 -39.38 2.16 -32.28
N PRO A 474 -39.35 3.07 -33.27
CA PRO A 474 -38.55 4.28 -33.19
C PRO A 474 -39.32 5.40 -32.47
N SER A 475 -38.76 5.87 -31.36
CA SER A 475 -39.22 7.07 -30.68
C SER A 475 -38.62 8.32 -31.34
N ARG A 476 -39.52 9.12 -31.89
CA ARG A 476 -39.33 10.40 -32.55
C ARG A 476 -39.62 11.50 -31.53
N MET A 477 -38.67 12.42 -31.25
CA MET A 477 -38.96 13.86 -31.10
C MET A 477 -37.70 14.71 -30.84
N ASN A 478 -37.58 15.74 -31.68
CA ASN A 478 -37.21 17.13 -31.42
C ASN A 478 -35.82 17.50 -30.88
N ARG A 479 -34.93 17.81 -31.83
CA ARG A 479 -33.83 18.77 -31.69
C ARG A 479 -34.34 20.19 -31.90
N SER A 480 -34.25 21.04 -30.88
CA SER A 480 -34.22 22.50 -31.01
C SER A 480 -32.77 22.97 -30.98
N GLY A 481 -32.41 23.81 -31.96
CA GLY A 481 -31.05 24.32 -32.14
C GLY A 481 -30.74 25.54 -31.29
N SER A 482 -29.49 25.62 -30.83
CA SER A 482 -28.89 26.84 -30.28
C SER A 482 -27.64 27.21 -31.09
N ARG A 483 -27.91 28.13 -32.00
CA ARG A 483 -27.09 29.13 -32.69
C ARG A 483 -25.72 29.45 -32.03
N SER A 484 -24.64 29.14 -32.73
CA SER A 484 -23.29 29.69 -32.49
C SER A 484 -23.14 30.99 -33.27
N GLN A 485 -22.85 32.11 -32.59
CA GLN A 485 -22.43 33.36 -33.22
C GLN A 485 -20.90 33.44 -33.19
N GLU A 486 -20.28 33.37 -34.36
CA GLU A 486 -18.92 33.83 -34.61
C GLU A 486 -18.91 35.37 -34.61
N LEU A 487 -18.09 35.97 -33.75
CA LEU A 487 -17.78 37.40 -33.81
C LEU A 487 -16.41 37.58 -34.46
N ASN A 488 -16.47 37.97 -35.72
CA ASN A 488 -15.42 38.62 -36.49
C ASN A 488 -15.20 40.02 -35.89
N LEU A 489 -13.99 40.32 -35.40
CA LEU A 489 -13.53 41.69 -35.22
C LEU A 489 -12.16 41.86 -35.87
N SER A 490 -12.20 42.46 -37.07
CA SER A 490 -11.07 43.08 -37.71
C SER A 490 -11.22 44.61 -37.60
N GLN A 491 -10.07 45.28 -37.62
CA GLN A 491 -9.85 46.72 -37.82
C GLN A 491 -9.93 47.62 -36.58
N LEU A 492 -8.80 48.26 -36.24
CA LEU A 492 -8.57 49.71 -36.09
C LEU A 492 -7.13 49.99 -35.55
N PRO A 493 -6.56 51.22 -35.61
CA PRO A 493 -5.51 51.54 -36.58
C PRO A 493 -4.14 51.92 -35.96
N TYR A 494 -3.15 52.00 -36.84
CA TYR A 494 -1.79 52.49 -36.63
C TYR A 494 -1.71 53.94 -36.15
N GLY A 495 -0.77 54.21 -35.24
CA GLY A 495 0.06 55.42 -35.27
C GLY A 495 0.27 56.14 -33.94
N SER A 496 1.48 56.01 -33.35
CA SER A 496 2.24 57.14 -32.78
C SER A 496 3.56 56.70 -32.11
N SER A 497 4.67 57.09 -32.75
CA SER A 497 5.97 57.55 -32.21
C SER A 497 6.48 57.08 -30.83
N MET A 498 7.60 56.35 -30.84
CA MET A 498 8.52 56.13 -29.71
C MET A 498 9.50 57.30 -29.54
N PRO A 499 9.85 57.71 -28.30
CA PRO A 499 11.12 58.37 -27.97
C PRO A 499 12.11 57.41 -27.26
N PRO A 500 13.41 57.73 -27.21
CA PRO A 500 14.48 56.77 -26.95
C PRO A 500 14.86 56.62 -25.47
N GLU A 501 15.41 55.44 -25.18
CA GLU A 501 16.42 55.09 -24.17
C GLU A 501 16.47 55.89 -22.85
N ALA A 502 16.07 55.21 -21.77
CA ALA A 502 16.65 55.43 -20.44
C ALA A 502 16.98 54.07 -19.81
N GLN A 503 18.29 53.83 -19.67
CA GLN A 503 18.86 52.71 -18.94
C GLN A 503 18.42 52.76 -17.47
N TYR A 504 17.72 51.73 -17.00
CA TYR A 504 17.57 51.44 -15.58
C TYR A 504 18.14 50.06 -15.28
N ALA A 505 19.24 50.05 -14.52
CA ALA A 505 19.83 48.85 -13.97
C ALA A 505 18.84 48.21 -12.98
N LEU A 506 18.52 46.93 -13.20
CA LEU A 506 17.78 46.08 -12.27
C LEU A 506 18.64 45.78 -11.03
N PRO A 507 18.06 45.72 -9.81
CA PRO A 507 18.78 45.31 -8.62
C PRO A 507 19.20 43.85 -8.73
N LYS A 508 20.45 43.53 -8.34
CA LYS A 508 20.92 42.14 -8.18
C LYS A 508 19.95 41.35 -7.31
N GLN A 509 19.44 40.24 -7.84
CA GLN A 509 18.69 39.26 -7.06
C GLN A 509 19.61 38.62 -6.02
N ILE A 510 19.13 38.56 -4.78
CA ILE A 510 19.75 37.83 -3.67
C ILE A 510 19.40 36.35 -3.90
N GLY A 511 20.38 35.54 -4.29
CA GLY A 511 20.18 34.09 -4.47
C GLY A 511 21.13 33.37 -5.44
N ASP A 512 22.15 34.01 -6.00
CA ASP A 512 23.12 33.31 -6.85
C ASP A 512 23.96 32.32 -6.03
N VAL A 513 23.96 31.06 -6.45
CA VAL A 513 24.81 30.00 -5.90
C VAL A 513 26.23 30.22 -6.41
N ASP A 514 27.20 30.36 -5.50
CA ASP A 514 28.61 30.54 -5.87
C ASP A 514 29.26 29.19 -6.26
N PHE A 515 29.17 28.87 -7.56
CA PHE A 515 29.71 27.64 -8.15
C PHE A 515 31.24 27.53 -8.08
N ALA A 516 31.96 28.63 -7.79
CA ALA A 516 33.42 28.62 -7.69
C ALA A 516 33.93 27.89 -6.43
N THR A 517 33.04 27.50 -5.51
CA THR A 517 33.39 26.90 -4.20
C THR A 517 33.29 25.37 -4.17
N LEU A 518 32.95 24.72 -5.28
CA LEU A 518 32.81 23.27 -5.36
C LEU A 518 34.19 22.56 -5.38
N PRO A 519 34.29 21.32 -4.84
CA PRO A 519 35.56 20.62 -4.75
C PRO A 519 36.10 20.25 -6.14
N VAL A 520 37.34 20.66 -6.42
CA VAL A 520 38.11 20.25 -7.60
C VAL A 520 38.49 18.77 -7.45
N THR A 521 37.74 17.88 -8.09
CA THR A 521 38.25 16.55 -8.44
C THR A 521 38.96 16.62 -9.80
N MET A 522 39.98 15.78 -9.97
CA MET A 522 41.02 15.93 -10.99
C MET A 522 40.54 15.67 -12.43
N THR A 523 39.91 16.67 -13.07
CA THR A 523 39.70 16.79 -14.52
C THR A 523 39.37 18.24 -14.88
N THR A 524 39.44 18.61 -16.17
CA THR A 524 39.38 19.99 -16.69
C THR A 524 38.05 20.70 -16.40
N ALA A 525 38.13 21.94 -15.88
CA ALA A 525 37.04 22.67 -15.23
C ALA A 525 35.82 23.08 -16.10
N GLU A 526 35.89 22.93 -17.42
CA GLU A 526 34.83 23.39 -18.34
C GLU A 526 33.86 22.27 -18.75
N GLU A 527 34.29 21.00 -18.75
CA GLU A 527 33.42 19.84 -19.03
C GLU A 527 32.60 19.43 -17.80
N ASP A 528 33.19 19.50 -16.59
CA ASP A 528 32.54 19.14 -15.32
C ASP A 528 31.31 20.00 -15.01
N VAL A 529 31.31 21.29 -15.35
CA VAL A 529 30.19 22.20 -15.01
C VAL A 529 28.97 21.95 -15.91
N SER A 530 29.20 21.61 -17.18
CA SER A 530 28.12 21.37 -18.14
C SER A 530 27.43 20.01 -17.91
N GLU A 531 28.19 18.96 -17.58
CA GLU A 531 27.65 17.65 -17.18
C GLU A 531 26.96 17.70 -15.80
N MET A 532 27.51 18.45 -14.85
CA MET A 532 26.93 18.63 -13.52
C MET A 532 25.63 19.46 -13.55
N MET A 533 25.48 20.38 -14.52
CA MET A 533 24.25 21.13 -14.75
C MET A 533 23.16 20.33 -15.48
N GLN A 534 23.52 19.37 -16.34
CA GLN A 534 22.53 18.52 -17.03
C GLN A 534 21.94 17.44 -16.12
N ALA A 535 22.64 17.05 -15.05
CA ALA A 535 22.32 15.81 -14.34
C ALA A 535 21.41 15.98 -13.11
N VAL A 536 21.05 17.20 -12.70
CA VAL A 536 20.32 17.41 -11.44
C VAL A 536 19.11 18.35 -11.55
N ASP A 537 18.02 17.82 -12.10
CA ASP A 537 16.73 18.51 -12.26
C ASP A 537 16.23 19.21 -10.98
N PHE A 538 16.54 18.66 -9.80
CA PHE A 538 16.01 19.17 -8.53
C PHE A 538 16.57 20.53 -8.11
N VAL A 539 17.69 20.97 -8.69
CA VAL A 539 18.27 22.29 -8.39
C VAL A 539 17.34 23.41 -8.87
N HIS A 540 16.54 23.16 -9.90
CA HIS A 540 15.60 24.12 -10.47
C HIS A 540 14.19 24.01 -9.88
N PHE A 541 13.95 23.07 -8.98
CA PHE A 541 12.63 22.93 -8.35
C PHE A 541 12.35 24.11 -7.44
N SER A 542 11.11 24.62 -7.50
CA SER A 542 10.58 25.48 -6.43
C SER A 542 10.59 24.73 -5.10
N LYS A 543 10.59 25.44 -3.96
CA LYS A 543 10.58 24.81 -2.62
C LYS A 543 9.46 23.77 -2.48
N THR A 544 8.27 24.08 -2.99
CA THR A 544 7.11 23.18 -2.95
C THR A 544 7.31 21.93 -3.81
N GLN A 545 7.82 22.07 -5.03
CA GLN A 545 8.14 20.92 -5.89
C GLN A 545 9.23 20.05 -5.28
N PHE A 546 10.28 20.68 -4.74
CA PHE A 546 11.40 19.99 -4.09
C PHE A 546 10.92 19.16 -2.89
N VAL A 547 10.10 19.73 -2.01
CA VAL A 547 9.50 19.01 -0.89
C VAL A 547 8.56 17.89 -1.36
N GLY A 548 7.74 18.15 -2.39
CA GLY A 548 6.82 17.14 -2.94
C GLY A 548 7.53 15.93 -3.53
N VAL A 549 8.60 16.15 -4.31
CA VAL A 549 9.33 15.06 -4.99
C VAL A 549 10.34 14.38 -4.07
N HIS A 550 10.97 15.13 -3.15
CA HIS A 550 12.07 14.63 -2.33
C HIS A 550 11.78 14.54 -0.82
N GLY A 551 10.52 14.66 -0.40
CA GLY A 551 10.13 14.63 1.02
C GLY A 551 10.70 13.45 1.82
N ARG A 552 10.64 12.22 1.27
CA ARG A 552 11.20 11.01 1.92
C ARG A 552 12.72 11.11 2.14
N ARG A 553 13.43 11.75 1.21
CA ARG A 553 14.89 11.95 1.27
C ARG A 553 15.26 13.03 2.27
N ILE A 554 14.49 14.13 2.29
CA ILE A 554 14.61 15.18 3.29
C ILE A 554 14.38 14.60 4.69
N LYS A 555 13.32 13.80 4.88
CA LYS A 555 13.07 13.06 6.13
C LYS A 555 14.29 12.24 6.55
N ARG A 556 14.82 11.40 5.64
CA ARG A 556 16.03 10.60 5.92
C ARG A 556 17.23 11.46 6.32
N LEU A 557 17.43 12.61 5.68
CA LEU A 557 18.48 13.55 6.07
C LEU A 557 18.24 14.12 7.48
N MET A 558 16.99 14.46 7.80
CA MET A 558 16.61 15.00 9.11
C MET A 558 16.69 13.96 10.24
N GLU A 559 16.59 12.67 9.94
CA GLU A 559 16.69 11.55 10.90
C GLU A 559 18.07 10.87 10.89
N CYS A 560 18.95 11.22 9.95
CA CYS A 560 20.27 10.61 9.85
C CYS A 560 21.12 10.97 11.06
N TYR A 561 21.83 9.97 11.59
CA TYR A 561 22.84 10.16 12.63
C TYR A 561 23.87 11.22 12.21
N ASP A 562 24.21 12.07 13.17
CA ASP A 562 25.11 13.20 13.03
C ASP A 562 26.17 13.09 14.14
N ASP A 563 27.43 13.21 13.75
CA ASP A 563 28.61 13.13 14.62
C ASP A 563 28.84 14.44 15.40
N GLY A 564 27.82 15.29 15.52
CA GLY A 564 27.87 16.63 16.10
C GLY A 564 28.38 17.70 15.13
N HIS A 565 28.84 17.32 13.93
CA HIS A 565 29.39 18.24 12.93
C HIS A 565 28.53 18.34 11.66
N GLY A 566 27.35 17.72 11.64
CA GLY A 566 26.47 17.61 10.50
C GLY A 566 26.68 16.33 9.69
N VAL A 567 25.68 15.96 8.89
CA VAL A 567 25.75 14.80 8.00
C VAL A 567 26.67 15.12 6.82
N SER A 568 27.74 14.36 6.62
CA SER A 568 28.65 14.58 5.50
C SER A 568 28.03 14.16 4.15
N ALA A 569 28.42 14.84 3.08
CA ALA A 569 27.98 14.52 1.72
C ALA A 569 28.31 13.07 1.33
N THR A 570 29.46 12.55 1.76
CA THR A 570 29.84 11.15 1.56
C THR A 570 28.92 10.19 2.32
N THR A 571 28.56 10.51 3.57
CA THR A 571 27.62 9.70 4.36
C THR A 571 26.23 9.71 3.73
N ALA A 572 25.77 10.87 3.24
CA ALA A 572 24.49 10.97 2.55
C ALA A 572 24.47 10.18 1.24
N ALA A 573 25.57 10.20 0.48
CA ALA A 573 25.76 9.38 -0.70
C ALA A 573 25.71 7.87 -0.38
N GLN A 574 26.49 7.43 0.61
CA GLN A 574 26.57 6.02 1.03
C GLN A 574 25.23 5.47 1.53
N LYS A 575 24.43 6.31 2.21
CA LYS A 575 23.10 5.95 2.70
C LYS A 575 21.98 6.20 1.69
N SER A 576 22.33 6.54 0.45
CA SER A 576 21.39 6.88 -0.62
C SER A 576 20.33 7.88 -0.15
N ILE A 577 20.73 8.87 0.64
CA ILE A 577 19.85 9.94 1.12
C ILE A 577 19.50 10.84 -0.07
N THR A 578 20.46 11.12 -0.93
CA THR A 578 20.33 12.08 -2.02
C THR A 578 19.75 11.43 -3.28
N PRO A 579 19.02 12.17 -4.12
CA PRO A 579 18.45 11.64 -5.36
C PRO A 579 19.54 11.01 -6.24
N PRO A 580 19.25 9.88 -6.90
CA PRO A 580 20.22 9.28 -7.81
C PRO A 580 20.45 10.21 -9.01
N VAL A 581 21.70 10.29 -9.44
CA VAL A 581 22.13 11.08 -10.60
C VAL A 581 22.71 10.12 -11.63
N HIS A 582 22.29 10.28 -12.89
CA HIS A 582 22.90 9.54 -13.99
C HIS A 582 24.17 10.26 -14.41
N ILE A 583 25.30 9.57 -14.35
CA ILE A 583 26.58 10.07 -14.85
C ILE A 583 27.05 9.04 -15.87
N GLU A 584 27.27 9.47 -17.10
CA GLU A 584 27.77 8.59 -18.15
C GLU A 584 29.14 8.03 -17.76
N GLY A 585 29.35 6.73 -18.00
CA GLY A 585 30.63 6.07 -17.72
C GLY A 585 30.88 5.67 -16.25
N THR A 586 29.94 5.86 -15.32
CA THR A 586 30.06 5.36 -13.94
C THR A 586 28.78 4.73 -13.39
N ASN A 587 28.94 3.66 -12.61
CA ASN A 587 27.84 3.04 -11.87
C ASN A 587 27.50 3.78 -10.57
N ASN A 588 28.25 4.83 -10.21
CA ASN A 588 28.01 5.59 -9.00
C ASN A 588 26.80 6.52 -9.16
N ARG A 589 25.63 6.06 -8.69
CA ARG A 589 24.38 6.83 -8.73
C ARG A 589 24.28 7.93 -7.67
N HIS A 590 25.17 7.96 -6.68
CA HIS A 590 25.10 8.92 -5.57
C HIS A 590 26.44 9.63 -5.37
N PRO A 591 26.88 10.46 -6.32
CA PRO A 591 28.13 11.19 -6.15
C PRO A 591 28.03 12.19 -4.98
N ALA A 592 29.15 12.43 -4.30
CA ALA A 592 29.19 13.35 -3.16
C ALA A 592 28.82 14.79 -3.55
N TRP A 593 29.11 15.22 -4.78
CA TRP A 593 28.76 16.55 -5.26
C TRP A 593 27.23 16.74 -5.37
N ALA A 594 26.48 15.73 -5.81
CA ALA A 594 25.01 15.78 -5.84
C ALA A 594 24.42 15.91 -4.43
N SER A 595 25.10 15.30 -3.45
CA SER A 595 24.73 15.42 -2.05
C SER A 595 24.94 16.84 -1.51
N ALA A 596 26.01 17.52 -1.94
CA ALA A 596 26.24 18.92 -1.59
C ALA A 596 25.15 19.85 -2.16
N LEU A 597 24.76 19.68 -3.43
CA LEU A 597 23.67 20.46 -4.04
C LEU A 597 22.33 20.19 -3.36
N PHE A 598 22.05 18.93 -3.02
CA PHE A 598 20.86 18.57 -2.24
C PHE A 598 20.85 19.26 -0.87
N PHE A 599 21.99 19.30 -0.17
CA PHE A 599 22.10 20.01 1.11
C PHE A 599 21.80 21.50 1.00
N GLN A 600 22.31 22.16 -0.04
CA GLN A 600 22.01 23.57 -0.30
C GLN A 600 20.51 23.79 -0.51
N LYS A 601 19.85 22.94 -1.31
CA LYS A 601 18.40 23.00 -1.53
C LYS A 601 17.59 22.74 -0.26
N VAL A 602 18.03 21.82 0.61
CA VAL A 602 17.39 21.61 1.92
C VAL A 602 17.62 22.81 2.85
N ALA A 603 18.77 23.46 2.79
CA ALA A 603 19.05 24.66 3.58
C ALA A 603 18.13 25.83 3.18
N GLU A 604 17.77 25.95 1.89
CA GLU A 604 16.77 26.93 1.42
C GLU A 604 15.38 26.74 2.07
N LEU A 605 15.07 25.55 2.60
CA LEU A 605 13.83 25.27 3.33
C LEU A 605 13.85 25.79 4.78
N GLY A 606 14.99 26.25 5.29
CA GLY A 606 15.14 26.75 6.67
C GLY A 606 15.37 25.67 7.74
N LEU A 607 15.52 24.39 7.34
CA LEU A 607 15.69 23.25 8.25
C LEU A 607 17.14 23.05 8.76
N GLY A 608 18.09 23.85 8.25
CA GLY A 608 19.50 23.75 8.61
C GLY A 608 20.39 24.59 7.69
N SER A 609 21.68 24.25 7.66
CA SER A 609 22.70 24.92 6.85
C SER A 609 23.58 23.90 6.14
N ALA A 610 23.97 24.23 4.90
CA ALA A 610 24.97 23.48 4.15
C ALA A 610 26.32 24.18 4.33
N GLU A 611 27.25 23.55 5.02
CA GLU A 611 28.55 24.13 5.36
C GLU A 611 29.68 23.34 4.70
N GLN A 612 30.69 24.05 4.24
CA GLN A 612 31.92 23.46 3.74
C GLN A 612 32.97 23.45 4.86
N ASN A 613 33.22 22.26 5.42
CA ASN A 613 34.11 22.09 6.57
C ASN A 613 35.28 21.17 6.23
N ARG A 614 36.43 21.33 6.92
CA ARG A 614 37.53 20.38 6.80
C ARG A 614 37.24 19.15 7.65
N HIS A 615 37.34 17.97 7.07
CA HIS A 615 37.18 16.72 7.80
C HIS A 615 38.20 16.64 8.95
N PRO A 616 37.79 16.25 10.17
CA PRO A 616 38.63 16.34 11.37
C PRO A 616 39.94 15.54 11.24
N THR A 617 39.87 14.35 10.64
CA THR A 617 41.03 13.45 10.50
C THR A 617 41.96 13.81 9.33
N ASN A 618 41.43 14.02 8.12
CA ASN A 618 42.27 14.13 6.91
C ASN A 618 42.42 15.58 6.39
N LYS A 619 41.78 16.56 7.04
CA LYS A 619 41.79 17.99 6.68
C LYS A 619 41.29 18.32 5.26
N LYS A 620 40.75 17.34 4.52
CA LYS A 620 40.12 17.56 3.21
C LYS A 620 38.80 18.29 3.40
N VAL A 621 38.53 19.19 2.48
CA VAL A 621 37.28 19.96 2.47
C VAL A 621 36.13 19.04 2.08
N CYS A 622 35.07 19.01 2.87
CA CYS A 622 33.85 18.27 2.59
C CYS A 622 32.60 19.10 2.92
N TRP A 623 31.54 18.90 2.15
CA TRP A 623 30.24 19.47 2.43
C TRP A 623 29.54 18.69 3.54
N ARG A 624 28.93 19.40 4.48
CA ARG A 624 28.13 18.84 5.57
C ARG A 624 26.80 19.58 5.68
N PHE A 625 25.74 18.88 6.04
CA PHE A 625 24.47 19.47 6.38
C PHE A 625 24.30 19.50 7.90
N LYS A 626 24.23 20.69 8.47
CA LYS A 626 24.01 20.91 9.90
C LYS A 626 22.56 21.32 10.13
N ARG A 627 21.81 20.48 10.84
CA ARG A 627 20.40 20.74 11.17
C ARG A 627 20.26 21.94 12.10
N LYS A 628 19.12 22.60 12.00
CA LYS A 628 18.72 23.63 12.96
C LYS A 628 18.41 22.97 14.31
N PRO A 629 18.96 23.45 15.44
CA PRO A 629 18.66 22.86 16.74
C PRO A 629 17.19 23.11 17.11
N VAL A 630 16.60 22.23 17.92
CA VAL A 630 15.16 22.25 18.25
C VAL A 630 14.70 23.60 18.82
N ASN A 631 15.53 24.24 19.63
CA ASN A 631 15.27 25.56 20.23
C ASN A 631 15.31 26.73 19.23
N GLN A 632 15.73 26.50 17.98
CA GLN A 632 15.75 27.49 16.91
C GLN A 632 14.71 27.19 15.81
N LEU A 633 13.93 26.12 15.94
CA LEU A 633 12.85 25.82 15.00
C LEU A 633 11.71 26.83 15.17
N SER A 634 11.29 27.41 14.04
CA SER A 634 10.08 28.23 13.97
C SER A 634 8.83 27.33 13.85
N ASP A 635 7.65 27.90 14.06
CA ASP A 635 6.38 27.18 13.86
C ASP A 635 6.23 26.64 12.43
N GLN A 636 6.78 27.35 11.44
CA GLN A 636 6.80 26.89 10.06
C GLN A 636 7.71 25.67 9.87
N ASP A 637 8.87 25.66 10.55
CA ASP A 637 9.80 24.52 10.53
C ASP A 637 9.13 23.29 11.16
N PHE A 638 8.44 23.45 12.30
CA PHE A 638 7.69 22.36 12.94
C PHE A 638 6.58 21.80 12.02
N LYS A 639 5.82 22.67 11.35
CA LYS A 639 4.80 22.24 10.39
C LYS A 639 5.41 21.47 9.22
N LEU A 640 6.56 21.92 8.71
CA LEU A 640 7.26 21.23 7.63
C LEU A 640 7.84 19.88 8.10
N LEU A 641 8.45 19.82 9.28
CA LEU A 641 8.96 18.56 9.86
C LEU A 641 7.82 17.57 10.13
N GLN A 642 6.68 18.05 10.62
CA GLN A 642 5.46 17.25 10.78
C GLN A 642 4.92 16.75 9.44
N TYR A 643 4.87 17.61 8.42
CA TYR A 643 4.51 17.24 7.05
C TYR A 643 5.45 16.15 6.50
N LEU A 644 6.76 16.30 6.72
CA LEU A 644 7.78 15.33 6.33
C LEU A 644 7.77 14.07 7.20
N ARG A 645 6.97 14.03 8.27
CA ARG A 645 6.87 12.94 9.25
C ARG A 645 8.20 12.59 9.89
N VAL A 646 9.00 13.61 10.19
CA VAL A 646 10.25 13.46 10.93
C VAL A 646 9.90 13.15 12.39
N GLU A 647 10.41 12.04 12.90
CA GLU A 647 10.27 11.74 14.33
C GLU A 647 11.11 12.72 15.14
N MET A 648 10.46 13.52 16.00
CA MET A 648 11.16 14.55 16.79
C MET A 648 12.14 13.95 17.79
N ASP A 649 11.90 12.73 18.29
CA ASP A 649 12.88 12.01 19.12
C ASP A 649 14.17 11.78 18.35
N LYS A 650 14.08 11.29 17.12
CA LYS A 650 15.24 11.16 16.23
C LYS A 650 15.82 12.54 15.94
N TYR A 651 15.02 13.53 15.52
CA TYR A 651 15.54 14.87 15.21
C TYR A 651 16.33 15.48 16.37
N SER A 652 15.84 15.33 17.60
CA SER A 652 16.37 15.97 18.81
C SER A 652 17.58 15.25 19.43
N GLN A 653 17.81 13.97 19.11
CA GLN A 653 18.93 13.17 19.63
C GLN A 653 20.32 13.64 19.17
N PHE A 654 20.45 14.79 18.49
CA PHE A 654 21.63 15.13 17.74
C PHE A 654 22.10 16.57 17.93
N GLY A 655 23.41 16.77 18.10
CA GLY A 655 24.04 18.08 18.20
C GLY A 655 24.34 18.57 19.61
N SER A 656 23.86 17.90 20.66
CA SER A 656 24.35 18.12 22.01
C SER A 656 25.63 17.31 22.21
N GLY A 657 26.70 17.93 22.72
CA GLY A 657 27.75 17.21 23.43
C GLY A 657 27.15 16.31 24.54
N PRO A 658 27.96 15.49 25.25
CA PRO A 658 27.46 14.46 26.17
C PRO A 658 26.28 14.97 27.03
N PHE A 659 25.12 14.36 26.81
CA PHE A 659 23.82 14.75 27.33
C PHE A 659 23.87 14.90 28.86
N ASN A 660 23.46 16.06 29.40
CA ASN A 660 23.21 16.22 30.84
C ASN A 660 21.70 15.98 31.10
N PRO A 661 21.30 14.89 31.78
CA PRO A 661 19.89 14.52 31.98
C PRO A 661 19.04 15.57 32.71
N SER A 662 19.69 16.55 33.35
CA SER A 662 19.07 17.59 34.17
C SER A 662 18.23 18.59 33.35
N ASP A 663 18.52 18.77 32.06
CA ASP A 663 17.85 19.79 31.24
C ASP A 663 16.44 19.37 30.75
N MET A 664 16.14 18.07 30.75
CA MET A 664 14.81 17.54 30.42
C MET A 664 13.81 17.69 31.58
N VAL A 665 14.30 17.69 32.82
CA VAL A 665 13.48 17.89 34.02
C VAL A 665 13.09 19.37 34.15
N ASN A 666 14.00 20.28 33.82
CA ASN A 666 13.76 21.72 33.88
C ASN A 666 12.87 22.26 32.75
N SER A 667 12.73 21.53 31.64
CA SER A 667 11.87 21.90 30.51
C SER A 667 10.45 21.31 30.58
N GLY A 668 10.12 20.58 31.66
CA GLY A 668 8.76 20.08 31.93
C GLY A 668 8.30 18.95 31.01
N LEU A 669 9.21 18.34 30.25
CA LEU A 669 8.89 17.30 29.26
C LEU A 669 8.86 15.87 29.85
N LEU A 670 9.37 15.66 31.07
CA LEU A 670 9.32 14.35 31.77
C LEU A 670 9.10 14.50 33.28
N THR A 671 8.17 13.71 33.83
CA THR A 671 8.05 13.45 35.28
C THR A 671 8.72 12.13 35.63
N VAL A 672 9.72 12.16 36.51
CA VAL A 672 10.44 10.97 36.98
C VAL A 672 9.76 10.41 38.25
N PRO A 673 9.40 9.11 38.30
CA PRO A 673 8.90 8.50 39.53
C PRO A 673 10.08 8.18 40.49
N PRO A 674 9.86 8.21 41.82
CA PRO A 674 10.91 7.93 42.79
C PRO A 674 11.37 6.47 42.71
N SER A 675 12.66 6.25 42.42
CA SER A 675 13.25 4.93 42.31
C SER A 675 13.64 4.37 43.68
N THR A 676 13.06 3.24 44.05
CA THR A 676 13.59 2.33 45.09
C THR A 676 14.35 1.20 44.41
N SER A 677 15.66 1.08 44.65
CA SER A 677 16.38 -0.20 44.52
C SER A 677 17.69 -0.22 45.31
N PRO A 678 18.11 -1.42 45.77
CA PRO A 678 19.15 -1.60 46.78
C PRO A 678 20.55 -1.79 46.17
N GLY A 679 21.57 -1.32 46.87
CA GLY A 679 22.97 -1.38 46.46
C GLY A 679 23.66 -2.74 46.74
N PRO A 680 24.79 -3.03 46.07
CA PRO A 680 25.59 -4.23 46.30
C PRO A 680 26.66 -4.01 47.38
N GLN A 681 26.97 -5.08 48.12
CA GLN A 681 28.00 -5.13 49.15
C GLN A 681 29.44 -5.09 48.58
N PRO A 682 30.40 -4.48 49.30
CA PRO A 682 31.81 -4.73 49.10
C PRO A 682 32.38 -5.71 50.14
N HIS A 683 33.21 -6.62 49.66
CA HIS A 683 34.19 -7.36 50.46
C HIS A 683 35.26 -6.41 51.02
N GLN A 684 35.53 -6.44 52.33
CA GLN A 684 36.88 -6.36 52.87
C GLN A 684 36.98 -6.81 54.34
N LEU A 685 38.17 -7.32 54.65
CA LEU A 685 38.58 -8.11 55.80
C LEU A 685 38.71 -7.31 57.10
N ALA A 686 38.31 -7.98 58.19
CA ALA A 686 38.92 -8.05 59.52
C ALA A 686 39.67 -6.84 60.10
N ALA A 687 39.14 -6.29 61.20
CA ALA A 687 39.92 -6.04 62.42
C ALA A 687 39.02 -5.81 63.64
N LEU A 688 39.44 -6.40 64.75
CA LEU A 688 38.91 -6.30 66.10
C LEU A 688 38.94 -4.86 66.64
N ALA A 689 37.91 -4.47 67.40
CA ALA A 689 38.02 -4.08 68.82
C ALA A 689 36.82 -3.23 69.27
N ALA A 690 36.26 -3.66 70.42
CA ALA A 690 35.79 -2.87 71.55
C ALA A 690 35.08 -1.52 71.33
N GLY A 691 33.93 -1.39 71.99
CA GLY A 691 33.66 -0.17 72.77
C GLY A 691 32.27 0.43 72.60
N SER A 692 31.42 0.09 73.56
CA SER A 692 30.69 1.07 74.37
C SER A 692 29.54 1.87 73.74
N SER A 693 28.37 1.58 74.30
CA SER A 693 27.46 2.51 74.99
C SER A 693 26.47 3.37 74.19
N ASN A 694 25.22 3.15 74.63
CA ASN A 694 24.14 4.10 74.89
C ASN A 694 23.33 4.62 73.70
N ALA A 695 22.03 4.86 73.81
CA ALA A 695 20.96 4.47 74.74
C ALA A 695 19.71 5.21 74.21
N LEU A 696 18.51 4.70 74.52
CA LEU A 696 17.20 5.41 74.53
C LEU A 696 16.65 5.73 73.12
N ASN A 697 15.38 5.54 72.80
CA ASN A 697 14.14 5.35 73.55
C ASN A 697 13.17 4.60 72.62
N GLU A 698 12.59 3.49 73.05
CA GLU A 698 11.29 3.38 73.72
C GLU A 698 10.07 3.47 72.79
N SER A 699 9.26 2.42 72.93
CA SER A 699 7.81 2.35 72.79
C SER A 699 7.24 2.24 71.38
N ASN A 700 6.26 1.40 71.10
CA ASN A 700 5.74 0.17 71.71
C ASN A 700 4.59 -0.24 70.77
N ASP A 701 4.25 -1.54 70.79
CA ASP A 701 2.87 -2.03 70.66
C ASP A 701 2.15 -1.87 69.29
N ASP A 702 1.43 -2.85 68.77
CA ASP A 702 1.22 -4.23 69.18
C ASP A 702 0.52 -4.96 68.02
N SER A 703 0.68 -6.29 68.03
CA SER A 703 -0.29 -7.34 67.70
C SER A 703 -1.26 -7.18 66.49
N SER A 704 -1.15 -8.06 65.49
CA SER A 704 -2.05 -9.23 65.25
C SER A 704 -3.38 -8.86 64.57
N SER A 705 -4.09 -9.65 63.76
CA SER A 705 -4.03 -11.04 63.33
C SER A 705 -5.04 -11.18 62.18
N GLU A 706 -4.72 -12.09 61.26
CA GLU A 706 -5.58 -12.92 60.40
C GLU A 706 -7.12 -12.87 60.47
N SER A 707 -7.69 -12.94 59.25
CA SER A 707 -8.67 -13.95 58.78
C SER A 707 -10.12 -13.53 58.41
N ASN A 708 -10.44 -13.88 57.16
CA ASN A 708 -11.64 -14.57 56.67
C ASN A 708 -13.05 -13.90 56.62
N SER A 709 -13.52 -13.84 55.36
CA SER A 709 -14.72 -14.52 54.83
C SER A 709 -16.08 -13.79 54.72
N GLN A 710 -16.63 -13.95 53.50
CA GLN A 710 -18.04 -14.23 53.14
C GLN A 710 -19.13 -13.14 53.16
N SER A 711 -19.63 -12.90 51.93
CA SER A 711 -21.05 -12.87 51.49
C SER A 711 -22.05 -11.88 52.10
N LYS A 712 -22.70 -11.07 51.25
CA LYS A 712 -24.10 -11.26 50.77
C LYS A 712 -24.70 -9.99 50.14
N ASP A 713 -25.28 -10.20 48.96
CA ASP A 713 -26.63 -9.82 48.51
C ASP A 713 -27.20 -8.39 48.60
N GLN A 714 -27.65 -7.95 47.41
CA GLN A 714 -28.98 -7.43 47.04
C GLN A 714 -29.40 -5.97 47.36
N PHE A 715 -29.79 -5.29 46.27
CA PHE A 715 -31.02 -4.52 45.96
C PHE A 715 -30.63 -3.47 44.89
N GLY A 716 -31.30 -3.22 43.76
CA GLY A 716 -32.57 -3.66 43.18
C GLY A 716 -33.14 -2.51 42.30
N VAL A 717 -33.90 -2.89 41.26
CA VAL A 717 -35.02 -2.14 40.62
C VAL A 717 -34.74 -1.22 39.39
N ASN A 718 -34.77 -1.82 38.19
CA ASN A 718 -35.89 -1.86 37.21
C ASN A 718 -36.72 -0.58 36.91
N ILE A 719 -36.74 -0.11 35.65
CA ILE A 719 -37.91 0.51 35.00
C ILE A 719 -37.98 0.09 33.53
N LYS A 720 -39.10 -0.55 33.16
CA LYS A 720 -39.63 -0.72 31.81
C LYS A 720 -40.44 0.52 31.40
N SER A 721 -40.46 0.84 30.10
CA SER A 721 -41.68 1.37 29.44
C SER A 721 -41.65 1.09 27.94
N GLU A 722 -42.61 0.28 27.50
CA GLU A 722 -43.10 0.15 26.12
C GLU A 722 -44.07 1.30 25.76
N ILE A 723 -44.48 1.29 24.49
CA ILE A 723 -45.64 1.94 23.84
C ILE A 723 -45.28 3.31 23.21
N TYR A 724 -45.44 3.59 21.90
CA TYR A 724 -46.33 3.10 20.84
C TYR A 724 -45.59 2.69 19.55
#